data_AF-A0A940L528-F1
#
_entry.id   AF-A0A940L528-F1
#
_cell.length_a   1.000
_cell.length_b   1.000
_cell.length_c   1.000
_cell.angle_alpha   90.00
_cell.angle_beta   90.00
_cell.angle_gamma   90.00
#
_symmetry.space_group_name_H-M   'P 1'
#
loop_
_entity.id
_entity.type
_entity.pdbx_description
1 polymer ?
#
loop_
_entity_poly.entity_id
_entity_poly.type
_entity_poly.pdbx_seq_one_letter_code
_entity_poly.pdbx_strand_id
1 'polypeptide(L)'
;MRIRYSFLSRIVIAALTSQAMMVHPVFAGDDVGVHTPLSIHLHSNDSEWEKHNKAQMGIWAQQVADAENAAYANYQKIENGIIQNPMAALDNLVKVANHNARYAPVFAEGDSDGPLMPLAHGEKNVDRRLFEIGVKYVKSMPQGQVSSVELSQGTGDKVLMTIIAHEKAKTNPFILLESMVNLNDLYTISDISASSSKLKAGYNPHHHGYHAYDTAFYNLADTLGVTGIDKSPTYSHHDYTIIAPPPPTPIEVSELRANAAAGSVLSQRKLAELETKSFQAVKKSFAKFLPLKNMDEAQKKSALAEYAQLKGVQVASGSYDVMLQSLQDQIDLKNKHRLDALNIAAKKVYKQQMDDYKAGAAEREQVVQTKSLPEMVKANDRAGVADAMEKMLPWSIMEPSEKLFWRDYVDAVRTPNYDNAPILFRGIDKQEKLQALTDSSGKVIGGGLFSKRLTAGSGSHLFKLKGLVETFETFGTDGVNTTAKKAVSPLNQPHTLTKMMMNHAANPQGSPFLSLTFDLQVAYNFSTGDSITAESPAQLAKITPSFLNSNASGGLATIRIDKRRLITNSVSGFASEVEVLASMLIFPDEVLLLEKGIEYYTKTQDNNAAGNYRFEQVKRMTEEQYYEKARSVVYQKTGVVLPQTYQELAQQGTKAFFDGLNDMEARLRRVNPNQPLICSKVFQ
;
A
#
# COMPACT_ATOMS: atom_id res chain seq x y z
N MET A 1 16.67 20.06 -22.33
CA MET A 1 15.29 19.53 -22.21
C MET A 1 15.12 18.13 -22.81
N ARG A 2 15.35 17.86 -24.11
CA ARG A 2 15.25 16.50 -24.74
C ARG A 2 15.98 15.35 -24.01
N ILE A 3 17.07 15.63 -23.29
CA ILE A 3 17.87 14.62 -22.56
C ILE A 3 17.22 14.15 -21.24
N ARG A 4 16.47 15.01 -20.53
CA ARG A 4 15.75 14.65 -19.28
C ARG A 4 14.62 13.65 -19.55
N TYR A 5 13.94 13.85 -20.67
CA TYR A 5 12.85 13.01 -21.15
C TYR A 5 13.34 11.62 -21.58
N SER A 6 14.50 11.55 -22.24
CA SER A 6 15.12 10.28 -22.66
C SER A 6 15.50 9.38 -21.48
N PHE A 7 15.94 9.92 -20.34
CA PHE A 7 16.36 9.13 -19.17
C PHE A 7 15.16 8.41 -18.51
N LEU A 8 14.14 9.16 -18.09
CA LEU A 8 12.91 8.60 -17.50
C LEU A 8 12.09 7.76 -18.49
N SER A 9 12.11 8.09 -19.78
CA SER A 9 11.46 7.25 -20.82
C SER A 9 12.15 5.90 -20.92
N ARG A 10 13.49 5.89 -20.99
CA ARG A 10 14.30 4.67 -21.13
C ARG A 10 14.25 3.77 -19.91
N ILE A 11 14.08 4.35 -18.72
CA ILE A 11 13.80 3.64 -17.47
C ILE A 11 12.50 2.82 -17.57
N VAL A 12 11.40 3.46 -17.98
CA VAL A 12 10.10 2.78 -18.09
C VAL A 12 10.10 1.78 -19.24
N ILE A 13 10.76 2.12 -20.36
CA ILE A 13 10.99 1.25 -21.51
C ILE A 13 11.69 -0.05 -21.09
N ALA A 14 12.80 0.04 -20.35
CA ALA A 14 13.59 -1.12 -19.93
C ALA A 14 12.78 -2.08 -19.04
N ALA A 15 11.97 -1.51 -18.15
CA ALA A 15 11.07 -2.25 -17.25
C ALA A 15 9.89 -2.94 -17.99
N LEU A 16 9.48 -2.44 -19.16
CA LEU A 16 8.43 -3.03 -19.99
C LEU A 16 8.98 -4.09 -20.97
N THR A 17 10.19 -3.88 -21.52
CA THR A 17 10.82 -4.86 -22.42
C THR A 17 11.33 -6.09 -21.70
N SER A 18 11.72 -5.99 -20.41
CA SER A 18 12.11 -7.18 -19.62
C SER A 18 10.93 -8.13 -19.39
N GLN A 19 9.69 -7.64 -19.33
CA GLN A 19 8.48 -8.49 -19.27
C GLN A 19 8.24 -9.28 -20.56
N ALA A 20 8.55 -8.71 -21.73
CA ALA A 20 8.41 -9.40 -23.01
C ALA A 20 9.44 -10.54 -23.18
N MET A 21 10.63 -10.40 -22.60
CA MET A 21 11.70 -11.41 -22.70
C MET A 21 11.60 -12.54 -21.65
N MET A 22 10.80 -12.39 -20.59
CA MET A 22 10.59 -13.43 -19.56
C MET A 22 9.58 -14.52 -19.97
N VAL A 23 9.01 -14.47 -21.16
CA VAL A 23 8.12 -15.54 -21.71
C VAL A 23 8.89 -16.52 -22.61
N HIS A 24 10.23 -16.51 -22.59
CA HIS A 24 11.05 -17.50 -23.29
C HIS A 24 11.28 -18.76 -22.44
N PRO A 25 10.88 -19.96 -22.89
CA PRO A 25 11.61 -21.16 -22.50
C PRO A 25 13.01 -21.06 -23.09
N VAL A 26 14.03 -21.23 -22.24
CA VAL A 26 15.43 -21.30 -22.65
C VAL A 26 15.61 -22.54 -23.52
N PHE A 27 15.69 -22.35 -24.83
CA PHE A 27 16.33 -23.29 -25.77
C PHE A 27 17.41 -22.52 -26.52
N ALA A 28 18.54 -22.30 -25.85
CA ALA A 28 19.75 -21.84 -26.51
C ALA A 28 20.47 -23.06 -27.09
N GLY A 29 20.34 -23.25 -28.40
CA GLY A 29 21.23 -24.10 -29.19
C GLY A 29 22.45 -23.31 -29.66
N ASP A 30 23.61 -23.75 -29.19
CA ASP A 30 24.97 -23.74 -29.75
C ASP A 30 25.54 -22.45 -30.37
N ASP A 31 26.55 -21.90 -29.68
CA ASP A 31 27.92 -21.96 -30.22
C ASP A 31 28.98 -22.04 -29.09
N VAL A 32 30.01 -22.86 -29.29
CA VAL A 32 31.21 -23.14 -28.46
C VAL A 32 31.11 -24.24 -27.36
N GLY A 33 31.02 -25.49 -27.82
CA GLY A 33 31.89 -26.62 -27.46
C GLY A 33 32.20 -26.95 -25.98
N VAL A 34 31.34 -27.75 -25.34
CA VAL A 34 31.74 -28.75 -24.33
C VAL A 34 30.85 -29.99 -24.50
N HIS A 35 31.47 -31.16 -24.66
CA HIS A 35 30.79 -32.45 -24.83
C HIS A 35 29.87 -32.82 -23.66
N THR A 36 28.56 -32.94 -23.91
CA THR A 36 27.70 -33.94 -23.25
C THR A 36 26.66 -34.47 -24.27
N PRO A 37 26.38 -35.79 -24.33
CA PRO A 37 25.49 -36.37 -25.31
C PRO A 37 24.06 -36.42 -24.76
N LEU A 38 23.19 -35.53 -25.22
CA LEU A 38 21.74 -35.76 -25.21
C LEU A 38 21.18 -35.47 -26.60
N SER A 39 21.52 -36.35 -27.54
CA SER A 39 20.92 -36.40 -28.87
C SER A 39 19.52 -36.98 -28.75
N ILE A 40 18.48 -36.13 -28.78
CA ILE A 40 17.11 -36.59 -29.04
C ILE A 40 17.05 -36.95 -30.53
N HIS A 41 17.24 -38.23 -30.84
CA HIS A 41 16.91 -38.78 -32.16
C HIS A 41 15.39 -38.94 -32.27
N LEU A 42 14.73 -37.95 -32.87
CA LEU A 42 13.34 -38.08 -33.31
C LEU A 42 13.32 -38.85 -34.65
N HIS A 43 13.23 -40.17 -34.58
CA HIS A 43 12.87 -41.01 -35.71
C HIS A 43 11.35 -41.12 -35.82
N SER A 44 10.72 -40.20 -36.55
CA SER A 44 9.43 -40.47 -37.19
C SER A 44 9.49 -40.02 -38.63
N ASN A 45 9.47 -40.97 -39.58
CA ASN A 45 9.32 -40.72 -41.02
C ASN A 45 7.88 -40.28 -41.38
N ASP A 46 7.12 -39.76 -40.43
CA ASP A 46 5.75 -39.34 -40.64
C ASP A 46 5.75 -37.90 -41.15
N SER A 47 5.71 -37.76 -42.47
CA SER A 47 5.68 -36.47 -43.16
C SER A 47 4.50 -35.59 -42.73
N GLU A 48 3.41 -36.18 -42.22
CA GLU A 48 2.26 -35.44 -41.71
C GLU A 48 2.54 -34.85 -40.32
N TRP A 49 3.28 -35.55 -39.45
CA TRP A 49 3.69 -35.04 -38.14
C TRP A 49 4.70 -33.89 -38.25
N GLU A 50 5.68 -34.00 -39.15
CA GLU A 50 6.65 -32.94 -39.42
C GLU A 50 5.98 -31.69 -40.00
N LYS A 51 4.99 -31.88 -40.88
CA LYS A 51 4.18 -30.81 -41.47
C LYS A 51 3.29 -30.14 -40.42
N HIS A 52 2.70 -30.91 -39.51
CA HIS A 52 1.90 -30.39 -38.38
C HIS A 52 2.77 -29.53 -37.44
N ASN A 53 3.94 -30.02 -37.05
CA ASN A 53 4.83 -29.28 -36.15
C ASN A 53 5.44 -28.05 -36.81
N LYS A 54 5.81 -28.10 -38.10
CA LYS A 54 6.24 -26.91 -38.84
C LYS A 54 5.12 -25.86 -38.93
N ALA A 55 3.87 -26.28 -39.11
CA ALA A 55 2.73 -25.37 -39.11
C ALA A 55 2.47 -24.76 -37.72
N GLN A 56 2.54 -25.56 -36.65
CA GLN A 56 2.41 -25.08 -35.26
C GLN A 56 3.54 -24.11 -34.88
N MET A 57 4.79 -24.42 -35.26
CA MET A 57 5.92 -23.51 -35.04
C MET A 57 5.78 -22.22 -35.84
N GLY A 58 5.22 -22.27 -37.06
CA GLY A 58 4.92 -21.07 -37.85
C GLY A 58 3.84 -20.18 -37.20
N ILE A 59 2.78 -20.78 -36.66
CA ILE A 59 1.73 -20.07 -35.90
C ILE A 59 2.33 -19.45 -34.64
N TRP A 60 3.15 -20.20 -33.91
CA TRP A 60 3.78 -19.72 -32.68
C TRP A 60 4.79 -18.59 -32.95
N ALA A 61 5.63 -18.73 -33.98
CA ALA A 61 6.55 -17.68 -34.40
C ALA A 61 5.81 -16.39 -34.82
N GLN A 62 4.68 -16.52 -35.51
CA GLN A 62 3.83 -15.37 -35.86
C GLN A 62 3.20 -14.73 -34.61
N GLN A 63 2.70 -15.53 -33.66
CA GLN A 63 2.16 -15.01 -32.39
C GLN A 63 3.22 -14.28 -31.57
N VAL A 64 4.46 -14.77 -31.56
CA VAL A 64 5.60 -14.11 -30.92
C VAL A 64 5.91 -12.79 -31.64
N ALA A 65 6.02 -12.79 -32.97
CA ALA A 65 6.27 -11.57 -33.74
C ALA A 65 5.15 -10.53 -33.58
N ASP A 66 3.89 -10.95 -33.51
CA ASP A 66 2.74 -10.07 -33.27
C ASP A 66 2.76 -9.50 -31.84
N ALA A 67 3.15 -10.31 -30.85
CA ALA A 67 3.34 -9.85 -29.47
C ALA A 67 4.51 -8.86 -29.34
N GLU A 68 5.63 -9.10 -30.04
CA GLU A 68 6.77 -8.18 -30.11
C GLU A 68 6.38 -6.85 -30.77
N ASN A 69 5.65 -6.90 -31.89
CA ASN A 69 5.17 -5.70 -32.58
C ASN A 69 4.15 -4.92 -31.73
N ALA A 70 3.26 -5.61 -31.00
CA ALA A 70 2.33 -4.99 -30.07
C ALA A 70 3.05 -4.37 -28.87
N ALA A 71 4.07 -5.05 -28.33
CA ALA A 71 4.94 -4.53 -27.28
C ALA A 71 5.71 -3.29 -27.77
N TYR A 72 6.20 -3.31 -29.01
CA TYR A 72 6.91 -2.20 -29.64
C TYR A 72 6.00 -0.98 -29.91
N ALA A 73 4.75 -1.22 -30.35
CA ALA A 73 3.76 -0.16 -30.51
C ALA A 73 3.36 0.48 -29.16
N ASN A 74 3.25 -0.33 -28.09
CA ASN A 74 3.06 0.16 -26.73
C ASN A 74 4.30 0.93 -26.22
N TYR A 75 5.50 0.46 -26.53
CA TYR A 75 6.77 1.15 -26.27
C TYR A 75 6.75 2.57 -26.87
N GLN A 76 6.37 2.74 -28.14
CA GLN A 76 6.35 4.05 -28.78
C GLN A 76 5.32 4.99 -28.15
N LYS A 77 4.17 4.47 -27.71
CA LYS A 77 3.15 5.26 -27.00
C LYS A 77 3.65 5.73 -25.62
N ILE A 78 4.36 4.89 -24.89
CA ILE A 78 4.87 5.18 -23.54
C ILE A 78 6.07 6.12 -23.59
N GLU A 79 7.00 5.93 -24.54
CA GLU A 79 8.10 6.85 -24.80
C GLU A 79 7.58 8.26 -25.08
N ASN A 80 6.58 8.38 -25.97
CA ASN A 80 5.96 9.66 -26.30
C ASN A 80 5.23 10.29 -25.10
N GLY A 81 4.55 9.50 -24.26
CA GLY A 81 3.88 9.98 -23.05
C GLY A 81 4.85 10.51 -21.98
N ILE A 82 6.00 9.86 -21.80
CA ILE A 82 7.02 10.28 -20.83
C ILE A 82 7.79 11.50 -21.33
N ILE A 83 8.01 11.60 -22.63
CA ILE A 83 8.57 12.82 -23.25
C ILE A 83 7.67 14.03 -23.03
N GLN A 84 6.36 13.84 -22.97
CA GLN A 84 5.40 14.91 -22.71
C GLN A 84 5.19 15.19 -21.21
N ASN A 85 5.35 14.20 -20.33
CA ASN A 85 5.17 14.35 -18.89
C ASN A 85 6.10 13.42 -18.05
N PRO A 86 7.21 13.94 -17.48
CA PRO A 86 8.18 13.15 -16.71
C PRO A 86 7.61 12.47 -15.47
N MET A 87 6.52 13.01 -14.89
CA MET A 87 5.86 12.40 -13.73
C MET A 87 5.12 11.11 -14.10
N ALA A 88 4.69 10.97 -15.36
CA ALA A 88 4.08 9.74 -15.85
C ALA A 88 5.07 8.56 -15.88
N ALA A 89 6.39 8.81 -15.85
CA ALA A 89 7.38 7.75 -15.77
C ALA A 89 7.45 7.10 -14.39
N LEU A 90 7.32 7.89 -13.33
CA LEU A 90 7.24 7.38 -11.96
C LEU A 90 5.95 6.58 -11.77
N ASP A 91 4.82 7.06 -12.29
CA ASP A 91 3.54 6.34 -12.25
C ASP A 91 3.60 5.01 -13.03
N ASN A 92 4.31 4.96 -14.15
CA ASN A 92 4.48 3.73 -14.91
C ASN A 92 5.45 2.73 -14.23
N LEU A 93 6.50 3.21 -13.54
CA LEU A 93 7.37 2.35 -12.73
C LEU A 93 6.61 1.72 -11.56
N VAL A 94 5.76 2.51 -10.89
CA VAL A 94 4.87 2.02 -9.82
C VAL A 94 3.92 0.95 -10.37
N LYS A 95 3.36 1.14 -11.56
CA LYS A 95 2.49 0.14 -12.22
C LYS A 95 3.23 -1.15 -12.58
N VAL A 96 4.45 -1.06 -13.11
CA VAL A 96 5.26 -2.26 -13.44
C VAL A 96 5.69 -3.01 -12.18
N ALA A 97 6.10 -2.30 -11.12
CA ALA A 97 6.41 -2.88 -9.82
C ALA A 97 5.20 -3.63 -9.22
N ASN A 98 4.01 -3.00 -9.25
CA ASN A 98 2.77 -3.63 -8.81
C ASN A 98 2.29 -4.76 -9.72
N HIS A 99 2.78 -4.85 -10.97
CA HIS A 99 2.46 -5.92 -11.91
C HIS A 99 3.39 -7.14 -11.72
N ASN A 100 4.67 -6.94 -11.42
CA ASN A 100 5.63 -8.04 -11.18
C ASN A 100 5.35 -8.79 -9.87
N ALA A 101 4.82 -8.12 -8.85
CA ALA A 101 4.28 -8.78 -7.66
C ALA A 101 3.12 -9.76 -7.97
N ARG A 102 2.48 -9.67 -9.15
CA ARG A 102 1.36 -10.52 -9.58
C ARG A 102 1.81 -11.87 -10.18
N TYR A 103 3.09 -12.06 -10.48
CA TYR A 103 3.59 -13.21 -11.27
C TYR A 103 4.77 -13.96 -10.64
N ALA A 104 5.10 -13.74 -9.36
CA ALA A 104 6.08 -14.59 -8.67
C ALA A 104 5.61 -16.05 -8.73
N PRO A 105 6.36 -16.97 -9.38
CA PRO A 105 5.98 -18.36 -9.44
C PRO A 105 6.12 -18.96 -8.04
N VAL A 106 5.03 -19.53 -7.53
CA VAL A 106 5.09 -20.45 -6.38
C VAL A 106 5.75 -21.73 -6.92
N PHE A 107 7.08 -21.80 -6.86
CA PHE A 107 7.79 -23.04 -7.10
C PHE A 107 7.53 -23.98 -5.92
N ALA A 108 6.68 -24.98 -6.18
CA ALA A 108 6.51 -26.13 -5.32
C ALA A 108 7.58 -27.17 -5.67
N GLU A 109 8.65 -27.24 -4.87
CA GLU A 109 9.56 -28.38 -4.75
C GLU A 109 10.08 -28.38 -3.31
N GLY A 110 10.05 -29.45 -2.51
CA GLY A 110 9.60 -30.81 -2.70
C GLY A 110 9.47 -31.50 -1.33
N ASP A 111 8.76 -32.62 -1.33
CA ASP A 111 8.65 -33.66 -0.29
C ASP A 111 9.28 -33.38 1.09
N SER A 112 8.46 -32.90 2.02
CA SER A 112 8.45 -33.44 3.38
C SER A 112 7.08 -33.25 4.00
N ASP A 113 6.45 -34.36 4.35
CA ASP A 113 5.18 -34.43 5.06
C ASP A 113 5.29 -33.71 6.41
N GLY A 114 4.68 -32.53 6.50
CA GLY A 114 4.45 -31.82 7.74
C GLY A 114 3.49 -30.65 7.50
N PRO A 115 2.40 -30.51 8.28
CA PRO A 115 1.55 -29.33 8.16
C PRO A 115 2.38 -28.10 8.56
N LEU A 116 2.56 -27.18 7.61
CA LEU A 116 3.09 -25.84 7.87
C LEU A 116 2.22 -25.18 8.96
N MET A 117 2.69 -25.24 10.20
CA MET A 117 2.12 -24.46 11.29
C MET A 117 2.44 -22.97 11.06
N PRO A 118 1.52 -22.05 11.35
CA PRO A 118 1.80 -20.63 11.28
C PRO A 118 2.90 -20.28 12.29
N LEU A 119 3.89 -19.52 11.83
CA LEU A 119 4.97 -19.00 12.67
C LEU A 119 4.39 -18.38 13.94
N ALA A 120 4.85 -18.90 15.08
CA ALA A 120 4.40 -18.51 16.39
C ALA A 120 4.62 -17.01 16.63
N HIS A 121 3.60 -16.38 17.23
CA HIS A 121 3.60 -15.03 17.77
C HIS A 121 4.92 -14.63 18.45
N GLY A 122 5.57 -13.57 17.97
CA GLY A 122 6.68 -12.95 18.69
C GLY A 122 7.48 -11.91 17.91
N GLU A 123 7.60 -12.05 16.60
CA GLU A 123 8.39 -11.11 15.81
C GLU A 123 7.56 -9.88 15.42
N LYS A 124 7.72 -8.82 16.21
CA LYS A 124 7.10 -7.49 16.00
C LYS A 124 7.58 -6.76 14.73
N ASN A 125 8.39 -7.39 13.88
CA ASN A 125 8.92 -6.80 12.67
C ASN A 125 8.82 -7.81 11.53
N VAL A 126 7.62 -8.04 10.99
CA VAL A 126 7.55 -8.47 9.59
C VAL A 126 7.99 -7.26 8.79
N ASP A 127 9.29 -7.26 8.51
CA ASP A 127 10.00 -6.18 7.87
C ASP A 127 9.39 -5.95 6.49
N ARG A 128 8.69 -4.83 6.31
CA ARG A 128 7.99 -4.45 5.06
C ARG A 128 8.96 -4.07 3.95
N ARG A 129 9.87 -4.97 3.61
CA ARG A 129 10.93 -4.77 2.64
C ARG A 129 10.51 -5.44 1.34
N LEU A 130 9.56 -4.85 0.62
CA LEU A 130 9.15 -5.35 -0.70
C LEU A 130 10.06 -4.86 -1.84
N PHE A 131 10.99 -3.95 -1.56
CA PHE A 131 11.87 -3.38 -2.56
C PHE A 131 13.33 -3.32 -2.08
N GLU A 132 14.24 -3.72 -2.96
CA GLU A 132 15.69 -3.54 -2.87
C GLU A 132 16.08 -2.49 -3.93
N ILE A 133 17.03 -1.59 -3.68
CA ILE A 133 17.49 -0.65 -4.72
C ILE A 133 18.97 -0.88 -5.01
N GLY A 134 19.28 -1.63 -6.05
CA GLY A 134 20.65 -1.75 -6.56
C GLY A 134 21.10 -0.45 -7.23
N VAL A 135 22.39 -0.13 -7.18
CA VAL A 135 22.94 0.95 -8.02
C VAL A 135 24.13 0.39 -8.77
N LYS A 136 24.02 0.28 -10.10
CA LYS A 136 25.09 -0.25 -10.95
C LYS A 136 25.76 0.89 -11.70
N TYR A 137 27.05 1.09 -11.46
CA TYR A 137 27.84 2.06 -12.20
C TYR A 137 28.52 1.37 -13.36
N VAL A 138 28.28 1.82 -14.60
CA VAL A 138 28.86 1.20 -15.80
C VAL A 138 29.86 2.17 -16.42
N LYS A 139 31.11 1.71 -16.58
CA LYS A 139 32.22 2.47 -17.17
C LYS A 139 32.16 2.50 -18.71
N SER A 140 31.56 1.47 -19.31
CA SER A 140 31.61 1.26 -20.76
C SER A 140 30.23 0.86 -21.29
N MET A 141 29.35 1.82 -21.49
CA MET A 141 28.19 1.68 -22.39
C MET A 141 28.53 2.19 -23.78
N PRO A 142 27.90 1.61 -24.83
CA PRO A 142 27.89 2.19 -26.15
C PRO A 142 27.48 3.67 -26.12
N GLN A 143 28.19 4.49 -26.90
CA GLN A 143 27.96 5.92 -26.99
C GLN A 143 26.50 6.18 -27.41
N GLY A 144 25.70 6.78 -26.51
CA GLY A 144 24.28 7.07 -26.76
C GLY A 144 23.29 6.40 -25.81
N GLN A 145 23.73 5.50 -24.92
CA GLN A 145 22.94 5.05 -23.78
C GLN A 145 23.04 6.05 -22.62
N VAL A 146 21.87 6.40 -22.06
CA VAL A 146 21.76 7.21 -20.83
C VAL A 146 21.55 6.22 -19.69
N SER A 147 21.88 6.63 -18.47
CA SER A 147 21.58 5.89 -17.24
C SER A 147 20.19 5.21 -17.34
N SER A 148 20.01 3.99 -16.85
CA SER A 148 18.73 3.27 -16.87
C SER A 148 18.32 2.87 -15.46
N VAL A 149 17.10 2.38 -15.29
CA VAL A 149 16.65 1.74 -14.06
C VAL A 149 16.08 0.41 -14.50
N GLU A 150 16.64 -0.67 -14.00
CA GLU A 150 16.18 -2.03 -14.25
C GLU A 150 15.36 -2.47 -13.04
N LEU A 151 14.17 -3.01 -13.26
CA LEU A 151 13.42 -3.71 -12.23
C LEU A 151 13.65 -5.21 -12.45
N SER A 152 14.16 -5.92 -11.45
CA SER A 152 14.30 -7.38 -11.43
C SER A 152 13.69 -7.96 -10.17
N GLN A 153 13.39 -9.25 -10.18
CA GLN A 153 13.05 -9.96 -8.94
C GLN A 153 14.32 -10.03 -8.06
N GLY A 154 14.22 -9.60 -6.81
CA GLY A 154 15.28 -9.68 -5.81
C GLY A 154 15.29 -11.05 -5.12
N THR A 155 15.97 -11.17 -3.98
CA THR A 155 15.92 -12.37 -3.15
C THR A 155 14.61 -12.42 -2.34
N GLY A 156 13.85 -13.52 -2.44
CA GLY A 156 12.53 -13.67 -1.81
C GLY A 156 11.42 -12.87 -2.49
N ASP A 157 10.51 -12.28 -1.70
CA ASP A 157 9.36 -11.49 -2.17
C ASP A 157 9.72 -10.02 -2.52
N LYS A 158 11.01 -9.73 -2.71
CA LYS A 158 11.51 -8.37 -2.96
C LYS A 158 11.61 -8.07 -4.45
N VAL A 159 11.32 -6.83 -4.84
CA VAL A 159 11.57 -6.29 -6.17
C VAL A 159 12.84 -5.42 -6.12
N LEU A 160 13.86 -5.80 -6.88
CA LEU A 160 15.11 -5.05 -7.01
C LEU A 160 15.00 -3.96 -8.08
N MET A 161 15.15 -2.70 -7.69
CA MET A 161 15.29 -1.54 -8.57
C MET A 161 16.77 -1.20 -8.73
N THR A 162 17.39 -1.64 -9.82
CA THR A 162 18.78 -1.32 -10.15
C THR A 162 18.87 0.00 -10.92
N ILE A 163 19.31 1.09 -10.28
CA ILE A 163 19.65 2.34 -10.96
C ILE A 163 21.02 2.19 -11.63
N ILE A 164 21.05 2.10 -12.95
CA ILE A 164 22.27 2.06 -13.73
C ILE A 164 22.73 3.47 -14.05
N ALA A 165 23.81 3.94 -13.43
CA ALA A 165 24.44 5.21 -13.74
C ALA A 165 25.66 5.00 -14.65
N HIS A 166 25.69 5.67 -15.80
CA HIS A 166 26.83 5.57 -16.73
C HIS A 166 27.78 6.77 -16.60
N GLU A 167 29.10 6.52 -16.67
CA GLU A 167 30.11 7.59 -16.51
C GLU A 167 30.01 8.71 -17.55
N LYS A 168 29.54 8.37 -18.77
CA LYS A 168 29.32 9.33 -19.87
C LYS A 168 27.87 9.81 -19.96
N ALA A 169 26.98 9.35 -19.07
CA ALA A 169 25.62 9.89 -19.05
C ALA A 169 25.67 11.37 -18.69
N LYS A 170 25.09 12.22 -19.54
CA LYS A 170 24.97 13.67 -19.31
C LYS A 170 23.93 14.01 -18.22
N THR A 171 23.73 13.12 -17.25
CA THR A 171 22.80 13.34 -16.16
C THR A 171 23.50 14.23 -15.14
N ASN A 172 22.93 15.41 -14.90
CA ASN A 172 23.45 16.32 -13.91
C ASN A 172 23.50 15.63 -12.53
N PRO A 173 24.68 15.57 -11.88
CA PRO A 173 24.87 14.80 -10.65
C PRO A 173 24.04 15.33 -9.48
N PHE A 174 23.73 16.64 -9.43
CA PHE A 174 22.85 17.22 -8.42
C PHE A 174 21.41 16.73 -8.58
N ILE A 175 20.93 16.63 -9.82
CA ILE A 175 19.59 16.09 -10.14
C ILE A 175 19.51 14.61 -9.78
N LEU A 176 20.56 13.85 -10.12
CA LEU A 176 20.62 12.42 -9.80
C LEU A 176 20.54 12.20 -8.29
N LEU A 177 21.39 12.89 -7.53
CA LEU A 177 21.40 12.82 -6.07
C LEU A 177 20.04 13.18 -5.46
N GLU A 178 19.43 14.27 -5.91
CA GLU A 178 18.10 14.65 -5.44
C GLU A 178 17.04 13.59 -5.79
N SER A 179 17.09 13.02 -6.99
CA SER A 179 16.16 11.97 -7.40
C SER A 179 16.31 10.73 -6.51
N MET A 180 17.54 10.37 -6.12
CA MET A 180 17.81 9.24 -5.23
C MET A 180 17.30 9.50 -3.81
N VAL A 181 17.49 10.72 -3.28
CA VAL A 181 16.93 11.10 -1.98
C VAL A 181 15.40 11.09 -2.02
N ASN A 182 14.80 11.66 -3.07
CA ASN A 182 13.34 11.64 -3.24
C ASN A 182 12.78 10.22 -3.41
N LEU A 183 13.54 9.30 -4.00
CA LEU A 183 13.17 7.88 -4.06
C LEU A 183 13.24 7.23 -2.68
N ASN A 184 14.23 7.57 -1.85
CA ASN A 184 14.31 7.10 -0.46
C ASN A 184 13.17 7.64 0.42
N ASP A 185 12.62 8.80 0.09
CA ASP A 185 11.43 9.35 0.76
C ASP A 185 10.13 8.64 0.35
N LEU A 186 10.14 7.88 -0.75
CA LEU A 186 9.00 7.10 -1.20
C LEU A 186 9.15 5.62 -0.82
N TYR A 187 10.35 5.07 -0.95
CA TYR A 187 10.60 3.66 -0.75
C TYR A 187 11.55 3.46 0.43
N THR A 188 11.22 2.50 1.30
CA THR A 188 12.18 1.98 2.27
C THR A 188 13.29 1.27 1.50
N ILE A 189 14.44 1.93 1.35
CA ILE A 189 15.62 1.32 0.73
C ILE A 189 16.20 0.33 1.75
N SER A 190 15.89 -0.95 1.56
CA SER A 190 16.21 -1.99 2.53
C SER A 190 17.54 -2.70 2.30
N ASP A 191 18.11 -2.50 1.13
CA ASP A 191 19.45 -2.89 0.74
C ASP A 191 19.81 -2.10 -0.53
N ILE A 192 21.11 -1.77 -0.65
CA ILE A 192 21.69 -1.25 -1.88
C ILE A 192 22.76 -2.27 -2.25
N SER A 193 22.60 -2.95 -3.38
CA SER A 193 23.56 -3.95 -3.81
C SER A 193 24.27 -3.49 -5.09
N ALA A 194 25.51 -3.94 -5.22
CA ALA A 194 26.43 -3.46 -6.23
C ALA A 194 27.09 -4.68 -6.88
N SER A 195 26.49 -5.23 -7.95
CA SER A 195 26.98 -6.47 -8.56
C SER A 195 28.05 -6.22 -9.62
N SER A 196 29.23 -6.82 -9.43
CA SER A 196 30.24 -6.96 -10.47
C SER A 196 29.89 -8.18 -11.32
N SER A 197 28.94 -8.04 -12.25
CA SER A 197 28.80 -9.06 -13.30
C SER A 197 30.14 -9.16 -14.02
N LYS A 198 30.84 -10.30 -13.87
CA LYS A 198 32.15 -10.59 -14.47
C LYS A 198 32.17 -10.03 -15.90
N LEU A 199 32.86 -8.91 -16.09
CA LEU A 199 33.22 -8.45 -17.43
C LEU A 199 33.99 -9.62 -18.06
N LYS A 200 33.55 -10.06 -19.25
CA LYS A 200 34.05 -11.22 -20.01
C LYS A 200 35.49 -11.59 -19.63
N ALA A 201 35.70 -12.85 -19.30
CA ALA A 201 36.99 -13.45 -19.00
C ALA A 201 38.09 -12.89 -19.93
N GLY A 202 38.95 -12.03 -19.39
CA GLY A 202 40.00 -11.33 -20.15
C GLY A 202 40.22 -9.87 -19.75
N TYR A 203 39.23 -9.19 -19.18
CA TYR A 203 39.42 -7.85 -18.61
C TYR A 203 39.47 -7.93 -17.09
N ASN A 204 40.67 -7.98 -16.54
CA ASN A 204 40.90 -7.78 -15.11
C ASN A 204 40.87 -6.26 -14.87
N PRO A 205 39.78 -5.67 -14.32
CA PRO A 205 39.84 -4.26 -13.96
C PRO A 205 40.93 -4.12 -12.90
N HIS A 206 42.05 -3.48 -13.26
CA HIS A 206 43.07 -3.08 -12.30
C HIS A 206 42.38 -2.51 -11.05
N HIS A 207 42.84 -2.94 -9.86
CA HIS A 207 42.28 -2.69 -8.51
C HIS A 207 41.71 -1.28 -8.22
N HIS A 208 42.06 -0.26 -9.00
CA HIS A 208 41.55 1.09 -8.92
C HIS A 208 40.07 1.26 -9.29
N GLY A 209 39.51 0.41 -10.15
CA GLY A 209 38.08 0.48 -10.52
C GLY A 209 37.14 0.06 -9.39
N TYR A 210 37.57 -0.92 -8.59
CA TYR A 210 36.80 -1.49 -7.48
C TYR A 210 36.68 -0.49 -6.32
N HIS A 211 37.77 0.17 -5.94
CA HIS A 211 37.76 1.18 -4.90
C HIS A 211 36.87 2.39 -5.22
N ALA A 212 36.84 2.83 -6.48
CA ALA A 212 35.97 3.94 -6.88
C ALA A 212 34.49 3.54 -6.74
N TYR A 213 34.14 2.30 -7.05
CA TYR A 213 32.79 1.77 -6.95
C TYR A 213 32.33 1.62 -5.49
N ASP A 214 33.13 0.96 -4.65
CA ASP A 214 32.88 0.84 -3.21
C ASP A 214 32.80 2.23 -2.55
N THR A 215 33.67 3.17 -2.95
CA THR A 215 33.63 4.53 -2.39
C THR A 215 32.37 5.29 -2.82
N ALA A 216 31.91 5.15 -4.07
CA ALA A 216 30.62 5.72 -4.51
C ALA A 216 29.47 5.14 -3.70
N PHE A 217 29.50 3.83 -3.52
CA PHE A 217 28.48 3.07 -2.81
C PHE A 217 28.42 3.45 -1.33
N TYR A 218 29.55 3.44 -0.62
CA TYR A 218 29.61 3.86 0.78
C TYR A 218 29.22 5.33 0.97
N ASN A 219 29.61 6.21 0.05
CA ASN A 219 29.22 7.61 0.12
C ASN A 219 27.72 7.81 -0.13
N LEU A 220 27.11 6.98 -0.97
CA LEU A 220 25.67 6.98 -1.21
C LEU A 220 24.90 6.42 -0.01
N ALA A 221 25.36 5.32 0.58
CA ALA A 221 24.78 4.74 1.78
C ALA A 221 24.85 5.74 2.96
N ASP A 222 26.02 6.35 3.18
CA ASP A 222 26.21 7.42 4.18
C ASP A 222 25.31 8.64 3.89
N THR A 223 25.15 8.99 2.62
CA THR A 223 24.26 10.06 2.12
C THR A 223 22.79 9.80 2.44
N LEU A 224 22.34 8.54 2.34
CA LEU A 224 20.98 8.14 2.62
C LEU A 224 20.73 7.86 4.12
N GLY A 225 21.72 8.09 4.98
CA GLY A 225 21.61 7.87 6.42
C GLY A 225 21.63 6.38 6.81
N VAL A 226 22.21 5.54 5.96
CA VAL A 226 22.32 4.10 6.19
C VAL A 226 23.42 3.85 7.23
N THR A 227 23.04 3.53 8.46
CA THR A 227 23.97 3.18 9.54
C THR A 227 24.16 1.67 9.62
N GLY A 228 25.37 1.17 9.91
CA GLY A 228 25.63 -0.27 10.09
C GLY A 228 26.34 -0.95 8.92
N ILE A 229 27.17 -0.21 8.18
CA ILE A 229 27.97 -0.73 7.08
C ILE A 229 29.08 -1.64 7.65
N ASP A 230 28.87 -2.96 7.62
CA ASP A 230 29.90 -3.92 8.02
C ASP A 230 30.95 -4.06 6.92
N LYS A 231 32.18 -3.58 7.19
CA LYS A 231 33.29 -3.50 6.23
C LYS A 231 34.07 -4.82 6.18
N SER A 232 33.39 -5.96 6.01
CA SER A 232 34.07 -7.24 5.89
C SER A 232 34.74 -7.37 4.49
N PRO A 233 36.06 -7.59 4.40
CA PRO A 233 36.80 -7.64 3.13
C PRO A 233 36.68 -8.98 2.39
N THR A 234 35.90 -9.94 2.90
CA THR A 234 35.72 -11.26 2.30
C THR A 234 34.29 -11.40 1.80
N TYR A 235 34.14 -11.50 0.47
CA TYR A 235 32.92 -11.81 -0.29
C TYR A 235 31.75 -12.36 0.55
N SER A 236 30.65 -11.61 0.60
CA SER A 236 29.38 -11.88 -0.11
C SER A 236 28.19 -11.35 0.70
N HIS A 237 27.49 -10.38 0.11
CA HIS A 237 26.20 -9.80 0.52
C HIS A 237 26.27 -9.00 1.84
N HIS A 238 26.32 -7.69 1.69
CA HIS A 238 26.16 -6.77 2.79
C HIS A 238 24.69 -6.37 2.86
N ASP A 239 23.97 -6.83 3.88
CA ASP A 239 22.60 -6.36 4.14
C ASP A 239 22.65 -5.04 4.92
N TYR A 240 22.08 -3.98 4.35
CA TYR A 240 22.10 -2.65 4.96
C TYR A 240 20.72 -2.23 5.47
N THR A 241 20.57 -1.98 6.78
CA THR A 241 19.28 -1.53 7.34
C THR A 241 19.31 -0.02 7.60
N ILE A 242 18.46 0.75 6.91
CA ILE A 242 18.28 2.18 7.15
C ILE A 242 17.39 2.40 8.37
N ILE A 243 17.90 3.11 9.39
CA ILE A 243 17.11 3.53 10.55
C ILE A 243 16.80 5.03 10.40
N ALA A 244 15.89 5.35 9.48
CA ALA A 244 15.21 6.64 9.43
C ALA A 244 13.81 6.49 10.05
N PRO A 245 13.22 7.54 10.65
CA PRO A 245 11.78 7.51 10.94
C PRO A 245 11.05 7.14 9.64
N PRO A 246 10.03 6.25 9.68
CA PRO A 246 9.42 5.73 8.48
C PRO A 246 8.93 6.92 7.64
N PRO A 247 9.43 7.09 6.40
CA PRO A 247 8.96 8.16 5.54
C PRO A 247 7.44 8.02 5.33
N PRO A 248 6.74 9.11 4.96
CA PRO A 248 5.37 9.00 4.49
C PRO A 248 5.29 7.91 3.42
N THR A 249 4.29 7.04 3.49
CA THR A 249 4.13 6.00 2.46
C THR A 249 3.97 6.67 1.08
N PRO A 250 4.35 6.02 -0.04
CA PRO A 250 4.12 6.56 -1.39
C PRO A 250 2.68 7.03 -1.62
N ILE A 251 1.76 6.28 -1.02
CA ILE A 251 0.33 6.52 -1.04
C ILE A 251 -0.03 7.81 -0.29
N GLU A 252 0.53 8.02 0.91
CA GLU A 252 0.33 9.26 1.67
C GLU A 252 0.85 10.47 0.89
N VAL A 253 2.04 10.37 0.27
CA VAL A 253 2.59 11.45 -0.57
C VAL A 253 1.68 11.74 -1.76
N SER A 254 1.14 10.69 -2.40
CA SER A 254 0.20 10.83 -3.52
C SER A 254 -1.11 11.50 -3.08
N GLU A 255 -1.62 11.14 -1.90
CA GLU A 255 -2.80 11.77 -1.31
C GLU A 255 -2.55 13.25 -0.98
N LEU A 256 -1.42 13.58 -0.35
CA LEU A 256 -1.01 14.97 -0.10
C LEU A 256 -0.92 15.79 -1.38
N ARG A 257 -0.37 15.22 -2.46
CA ARG A 257 -0.29 15.90 -3.77
C ARG A 257 -1.67 16.15 -4.36
N ALA A 258 -2.56 15.15 -4.32
CA ALA A 258 -3.94 15.30 -4.80
C ALA A 258 -4.68 16.40 -4.03
N ASN A 259 -4.55 16.41 -2.71
CA ASN A 259 -5.15 17.42 -1.84
C ASN A 259 -4.57 18.81 -2.07
N ALA A 260 -3.25 18.93 -2.17
CA ALA A 260 -2.57 20.19 -2.47
C ALA A 260 -3.01 20.77 -3.82
N ALA A 261 -3.16 19.91 -4.83
CA ALA A 261 -3.63 20.28 -6.16
C ALA A 261 -5.10 20.72 -6.15
N ALA A 262 -5.93 20.12 -5.31
CA ALA A 262 -7.30 20.55 -5.04
C ALA A 262 -7.42 21.79 -4.14
N GLY A 263 -6.29 22.45 -3.84
CA GLY A 263 -6.27 23.73 -3.12
C GLY A 263 -6.09 23.61 -1.61
N SER A 264 -5.79 22.43 -1.06
CA SER A 264 -5.48 22.32 0.37
C SER A 264 -4.13 22.98 0.70
N VAL A 265 -4.21 24.07 1.47
CA VAL A 265 -3.04 24.77 1.99
C VAL A 265 -2.27 23.93 3.02
N LEU A 266 -2.97 23.11 3.82
CA LEU A 266 -2.33 22.23 4.80
C LEU A 266 -1.48 21.15 4.11
N SER A 267 -2.00 20.55 3.04
CA SER A 267 -1.26 19.59 2.22
C SER A 267 -0.11 20.25 1.45
N GLN A 268 -0.30 21.45 0.89
CA GLN A 268 0.80 22.22 0.25
C GLN A 268 1.93 22.53 1.22
N ARG A 269 1.60 22.92 2.45
CA ARG A 269 2.55 23.17 3.54
C ARG A 269 3.32 21.89 3.89
N LYS A 270 2.63 20.77 4.08
CA LYS A 270 3.26 19.49 4.40
C LYS A 270 4.21 19.02 3.31
N LEU A 271 3.83 19.15 2.03
CA LEU A 271 4.72 18.84 0.90
C LEU A 271 5.95 19.75 0.89
N ALA A 272 5.80 21.05 1.17
CA ALA A 272 6.93 21.96 1.27
C ALA A 272 7.89 21.60 2.43
N GLU A 273 7.37 21.11 3.56
CA GLU A 273 8.18 20.58 4.65
C GLU A 273 8.96 19.33 4.22
N LEU A 274 8.31 18.40 3.51
CA LEU A 274 8.95 17.18 2.99
C LEU A 274 10.06 17.56 2.00
N GLU A 275 9.75 18.40 1.00
CA GLU A 275 10.74 18.90 0.03
C GLU A 275 11.94 19.58 0.72
N THR A 276 11.70 20.34 1.80
CA THR A 276 12.77 20.98 2.57
C THR A 276 13.63 19.94 3.27
N LYS A 277 13.04 18.90 3.88
CA LYS A 277 13.78 17.80 4.51
C LYS A 277 14.61 17.03 3.49
N SER A 278 14.03 16.68 2.34
CA SER A 278 14.72 16.03 1.23
C SER A 278 15.91 16.87 0.77
N PHE A 279 15.72 18.18 0.59
CA PHE A 279 16.80 19.08 0.21
C PHE A 279 17.91 19.16 1.26
N GLN A 280 17.58 19.18 2.57
CA GLN A 280 18.60 19.15 3.62
C GLN A 280 19.41 17.85 3.60
N ALA A 281 18.78 16.71 3.30
CA ALA A 281 19.48 15.45 3.12
C ALA A 281 20.42 15.52 1.91
N VAL A 282 19.93 15.99 0.75
CA VAL A 282 20.73 16.22 -0.46
C VAL A 282 21.93 17.15 -0.19
N LYS A 283 21.71 18.25 0.54
CA LYS A 283 22.74 19.24 0.89
C LYS A 283 23.92 18.63 1.65
N LYS A 284 23.63 17.78 2.64
CA LYS A 284 24.65 17.07 3.45
C LYS A 284 25.52 16.14 2.59
N SER A 285 25.05 15.79 1.40
CA SER A 285 25.64 14.77 0.53
C SER A 285 26.42 15.33 -0.66
N PHE A 286 26.26 16.61 -1.00
CA PHE A 286 26.97 17.21 -2.15
C PHE A 286 28.49 17.04 -2.09
N ALA A 287 29.10 17.23 -0.92
CA ALA A 287 30.55 17.12 -0.77
C ALA A 287 31.07 15.67 -0.87
N LYS A 288 30.20 14.68 -0.61
CA LYS A 288 30.54 13.26 -0.57
C LYS A 288 30.16 12.51 -1.86
N PHE A 289 29.33 13.11 -2.71
CA PHE A 289 28.81 12.45 -3.90
C PHE A 289 29.89 12.23 -4.96
N LEU A 290 30.26 10.96 -5.22
CA LEU A 290 31.40 10.61 -6.06
C LEU A 290 31.33 11.17 -7.50
N PRO A 291 30.16 11.20 -8.17
CA PRO A 291 30.06 11.83 -9.49
C PRO A 291 30.50 13.29 -9.50
N LEU A 292 30.32 14.03 -8.40
CA LEU A 292 30.86 15.38 -8.25
C LEU A 292 32.37 15.36 -8.00
N LYS A 293 32.88 14.40 -7.22
CA LYS A 293 34.32 14.29 -6.91
C LYS A 293 35.19 14.17 -8.17
N ASN A 294 34.72 13.42 -9.17
CA ASN A 294 35.47 13.12 -10.39
C ASN A 294 35.37 14.20 -11.48
N MET A 295 34.53 15.23 -11.29
CA MET A 295 34.42 16.35 -12.22
C MET A 295 35.51 17.39 -11.97
N ASP A 296 36.04 17.96 -13.07
CA ASP A 296 36.86 19.15 -12.98
C ASP A 296 36.04 20.37 -12.51
N GLU A 297 36.72 21.45 -12.14
CA GLU A 297 36.04 22.63 -11.59
C GLU A 297 35.05 23.27 -12.59
N ALA A 298 35.37 23.29 -13.88
CA ALA A 298 34.48 23.87 -14.90
C ALA A 298 33.22 23.03 -15.11
N GLN A 299 33.36 21.70 -15.12
CA GLN A 299 32.25 20.75 -15.16
C GLN A 299 31.35 20.88 -13.93
N LYS A 300 31.93 20.95 -12.73
CA LYS A 300 31.18 21.19 -11.48
C LYS A 300 30.37 22.47 -11.52
N LYS A 301 30.99 23.58 -11.94
CA LYS A 301 30.32 24.89 -12.06
C LYS A 301 29.19 24.86 -13.09
N SER A 302 29.40 24.22 -14.24
CA SER A 302 28.39 24.06 -15.28
C SER A 302 27.19 23.25 -14.80
N ALA A 303 27.43 22.09 -14.17
CA ALA A 303 26.38 21.27 -13.59
C ALA A 303 25.62 22.01 -12.47
N LEU A 304 26.33 22.73 -11.61
CA LEU A 304 25.72 23.53 -10.55
C LEU A 304 24.86 24.67 -11.11
N ALA A 305 25.30 25.35 -12.17
CA ALA A 305 24.53 26.40 -12.82
C ALA A 305 23.23 25.86 -13.47
N GLU A 306 23.29 24.69 -14.11
CA GLU A 306 22.08 24.05 -14.63
C GLU A 306 21.11 23.67 -13.48
N TYR A 307 21.65 23.17 -12.36
CA TYR A 307 20.84 22.83 -11.19
C TYR A 307 20.24 24.09 -10.53
N ALA A 308 20.98 25.19 -10.48
CA ALA A 308 20.48 26.49 -10.02
C ALA A 308 19.31 27.00 -10.87
N GLN A 309 19.46 26.96 -12.19
CA GLN A 309 18.41 27.33 -13.13
C GLN A 309 17.14 26.50 -12.93
N LEU A 310 17.30 25.20 -12.70
CA LEU A 310 16.22 24.28 -12.38
C LEU A 310 15.47 24.64 -11.11
N LYS A 311 16.20 25.03 -10.07
CA LYS A 311 15.63 25.47 -8.80
C LYS A 311 15.09 26.90 -8.86
N GLY A 312 15.27 27.59 -9.99
CA GLY A 312 14.86 28.98 -10.17
C GLY A 312 15.56 29.87 -9.15
N VAL A 313 16.86 29.68 -8.97
CA VAL A 313 17.75 30.49 -8.13
C VAL A 313 18.98 30.89 -8.95
N GLN A 314 19.65 31.97 -8.56
CA GLN A 314 20.90 32.37 -9.18
C GLN A 314 22.07 31.75 -8.40
N VAL A 315 23.26 31.70 -8.98
CA VAL A 315 24.48 31.32 -8.26
C VAL A 315 25.46 32.48 -8.36
N ALA A 316 26.14 32.79 -7.26
CA ALA A 316 27.22 33.77 -7.28
C ALA A 316 28.30 33.37 -8.30
N SER A 317 29.10 34.34 -8.77
CA SER A 317 30.35 34.05 -9.47
C SER A 317 31.44 33.68 -8.46
N GLY A 318 32.32 32.73 -8.77
CA GLY A 318 33.46 32.42 -7.91
C GLY A 318 34.04 31.03 -8.10
N SER A 319 34.70 30.52 -7.05
CA SER A 319 35.08 29.11 -6.95
C SER A 319 33.85 28.22 -6.83
N TYR A 320 33.98 26.93 -7.13
CA TYR A 320 32.87 25.99 -6.99
C TYR A 320 32.23 26.03 -5.59
N ASP A 321 33.04 26.10 -4.53
CA ASP A 321 32.53 26.11 -3.15
C ASP A 321 31.72 27.37 -2.84
N VAL A 322 32.15 28.54 -3.35
CA VAL A 322 31.39 29.80 -3.23
C VAL A 322 30.07 29.71 -3.98
N MET A 323 30.08 29.15 -5.20
CA MET A 323 28.85 28.95 -5.98
C MET A 323 27.90 27.97 -5.27
N LEU A 324 28.42 26.87 -4.73
CA LEU A 324 27.65 25.83 -4.06
C LEU A 324 27.02 26.37 -2.77
N GLN A 325 27.78 27.10 -1.96
CA GLN A 325 27.26 27.75 -0.76
C GLN A 325 26.18 28.76 -1.12
N SER A 326 26.42 29.61 -2.13
CA SER A 326 25.44 30.59 -2.61
C SER A 326 24.14 29.93 -3.11
N LEU A 327 24.25 28.80 -3.83
CA LEU A 327 23.10 28.00 -4.23
C LEU A 327 22.31 27.52 -3.02
N GLN A 328 23.00 26.88 -2.06
CA GLN A 328 22.38 26.31 -0.88
C GLN A 328 21.65 27.37 -0.07
N ASP A 329 22.28 28.52 0.17
CA ASP A 329 21.70 29.62 0.92
C ASP A 329 20.45 30.18 0.23
N GLN A 330 20.47 30.30 -1.10
CA GLN A 330 19.30 30.77 -1.86
C GLN A 330 18.15 29.77 -1.86
N ILE A 331 18.43 28.47 -1.99
CA ILE A 331 17.39 27.44 -1.90
C ILE A 331 16.82 27.39 -0.48
N ASP A 332 17.67 27.44 0.55
CA ASP A 332 17.25 27.46 1.95
C ASP A 332 16.38 28.68 2.26
N LEU A 333 16.80 29.87 1.81
CA LEU A 333 16.03 31.11 1.98
C LEU A 333 14.68 31.04 1.25
N LYS A 334 14.67 30.55 0.00
CA LYS A 334 13.44 30.38 -0.80
C LYS A 334 12.48 29.38 -0.14
N ASN A 335 12.98 28.23 0.31
CA ASN A 335 12.19 27.21 0.99
C ASN A 335 11.65 27.74 2.32
N LYS A 336 12.46 28.46 3.09
CA LYS A 336 12.05 29.13 4.32
C LYS A 336 10.91 30.13 4.07
N HIS A 337 11.07 31.06 3.12
CA HIS A 337 10.03 32.04 2.80
C HIS A 337 8.73 31.38 2.33
N ARG A 338 8.83 30.34 1.48
CA ARG A 338 7.67 29.55 1.04
C ARG A 338 6.97 28.89 2.24
N LEU A 339 7.74 28.25 3.12
CA LEU A 339 7.19 27.57 4.29
C LEU A 339 6.57 28.55 5.29
N ASP A 340 7.18 29.70 5.52
CA ASP A 340 6.65 30.76 6.39
C ASP A 340 5.32 31.30 5.84
N ALA A 341 5.23 31.57 4.54
CA ALA A 341 4.00 31.99 3.89
C ALA A 341 2.90 30.91 4.01
N LEU A 342 3.24 29.64 3.74
CA LEU A 342 2.31 28.52 3.87
C LEU A 342 1.89 28.29 5.33
N ASN A 343 2.77 28.49 6.30
CA ASN A 343 2.44 28.39 7.72
C ASN A 343 1.42 29.46 8.17
N ILE A 344 1.58 30.70 7.70
CA ILE A 344 0.62 31.78 7.98
C ILE A 344 -0.73 31.46 7.33
N ALA A 345 -0.72 31.04 6.06
CA ALA A 345 -1.93 30.67 5.33
C ALA A 345 -2.64 29.47 5.98
N ALA A 346 -1.90 28.43 6.35
CA ALA A 346 -2.41 27.24 7.03
C ALA A 346 -3.08 27.57 8.36
N LYS A 347 -2.45 28.41 9.20
CA LYS A 347 -3.04 28.89 10.46
C LYS A 347 -4.36 29.60 10.23
N LYS A 348 -4.43 30.47 9.23
CA LYS A 348 -5.65 31.20 8.87
C LYS A 348 -6.74 30.26 8.38
N VAL A 349 -6.41 29.37 7.43
CA VAL A 349 -7.37 28.41 6.85
C VAL A 349 -7.90 27.46 7.91
N TYR A 350 -7.03 26.86 8.72
CA TYR A 350 -7.46 25.95 9.77
C TYR A 350 -8.36 26.61 10.81
N LYS A 351 -8.03 27.85 11.22
CA LYS A 351 -8.90 28.62 12.11
C LYS A 351 -10.28 28.81 11.48
N GLN A 352 -10.34 29.22 10.22
CA GLN A 352 -11.60 29.37 9.49
C GLN A 352 -12.38 28.05 9.44
N GLN A 353 -11.73 26.94 9.08
CA GLN A 353 -12.37 25.62 9.02
C GLN A 353 -12.96 25.20 10.36
N MET A 354 -12.25 25.48 11.47
CA MET A 354 -12.74 25.20 12.83
C MET A 354 -13.90 26.12 13.24
N ASP A 355 -13.86 27.39 12.84
CA ASP A 355 -14.95 28.34 13.10
C ASP A 355 -16.21 27.92 12.31
N ASP A 356 -16.05 27.51 11.04
CA ASP A 356 -17.13 26.97 10.20
C ASP A 356 -17.71 25.68 10.81
N TYR A 357 -16.84 24.78 11.32
CA TYR A 357 -17.28 23.57 12.00
C TYR A 357 -18.14 23.91 13.22
N LYS A 358 -17.68 24.84 14.06
CA LYS A 358 -18.39 25.28 15.27
C LYS A 358 -19.71 25.97 14.96
N ALA A 359 -19.80 26.71 13.85
CA ALA A 359 -21.04 27.36 13.43
C ALA A 359 -22.18 26.35 13.20
N GLY A 360 -21.88 25.15 12.68
CA GLY A 360 -22.86 24.07 12.51
C GLY A 360 -23.24 23.29 13.78
N ALA A 361 -22.82 23.72 14.98
CA ALA A 361 -23.03 22.95 16.21
C ALA A 361 -24.50 22.76 16.57
N ALA A 362 -25.35 23.78 16.35
CA ALA A 362 -26.78 23.71 16.64
C ALA A 362 -27.51 22.66 15.79
N GLU A 363 -27.19 22.59 14.49
CA GLU A 363 -27.75 21.60 13.57
C GLU A 363 -27.37 20.17 13.99
N ARG A 364 -26.10 19.97 14.40
CA ARG A 364 -25.64 18.68 14.94
C ARG A 364 -26.33 18.31 16.25
N GLU A 365 -26.65 19.29 17.10
CA GLU A 365 -27.42 19.06 18.32
C GLU A 365 -28.84 18.59 18.01
N GLN A 366 -29.50 19.22 17.04
CA GLN A 366 -30.84 18.83 16.62
C GLN A 366 -30.88 17.38 16.11
N VAL A 367 -29.88 16.95 15.33
CA VAL A 367 -29.80 15.55 14.83
C VAL A 367 -29.77 14.55 15.98
N VAL A 368 -28.96 14.82 17.02
CA VAL A 368 -28.85 13.94 18.21
C VAL A 368 -30.19 13.76 18.94
N GLN A 369 -31.10 14.72 18.85
CA GLN A 369 -32.38 14.71 19.57
C GLN A 369 -33.52 13.99 18.83
N THR A 370 -33.36 13.65 17.54
CA THR A 370 -34.48 13.13 16.71
C THR A 370 -34.79 11.65 16.92
N LYS A 371 -33.86 10.75 16.55
CA LYS A 371 -33.96 9.29 16.72
C LYS A 371 -32.58 8.73 17.02
N SER A 372 -32.50 7.57 17.67
CA SER A 372 -31.20 6.95 17.92
C SER A 372 -30.67 6.26 16.66
N LEU A 373 -29.36 6.40 16.38
CA LEU A 373 -28.71 5.70 15.25
C LEU A 373 -28.92 4.17 15.29
N PRO A 374 -28.88 3.46 16.44
CA PRO A 374 -29.27 2.06 16.54
C PRO A 374 -30.64 1.73 15.95
N GLU A 375 -31.65 2.54 16.27
CA GLU A 375 -33.02 2.31 15.80
C GLU A 375 -33.11 2.53 14.29
N MET A 376 -32.49 3.58 13.77
CA MET A 376 -32.43 3.83 12.33
C MET A 376 -31.77 2.65 11.59
N VAL A 377 -30.64 2.16 12.10
CA VAL A 377 -29.90 1.05 11.47
C VAL A 377 -30.67 -0.25 11.55
N LYS A 378 -31.27 -0.58 12.71
CA LYS A 378 -32.13 -1.76 12.85
C LYS A 378 -33.33 -1.73 11.90
N ALA A 379 -33.89 -0.53 11.67
CA ALA A 379 -34.99 -0.32 10.75
C ALA A 379 -34.57 -0.26 9.26
N ASN A 380 -33.27 -0.39 8.94
CA ASN A 380 -32.72 -0.11 7.61
C ASN A 380 -33.12 1.28 7.07
N ASP A 381 -33.26 2.27 7.94
CA ASP A 381 -33.55 3.67 7.57
C ASP A 381 -32.30 4.35 7.00
N ARG A 382 -31.90 3.91 5.80
CA ARG A 382 -30.70 4.36 5.09
C ARG A 382 -30.69 5.86 4.83
N ALA A 383 -31.84 6.42 4.45
CA ALA A 383 -31.99 7.85 4.23
C ALA A 383 -31.79 8.64 5.54
N GLY A 384 -32.45 8.22 6.63
CA GLY A 384 -32.27 8.85 7.94
C GLY A 384 -30.84 8.79 8.46
N VAL A 385 -30.16 7.64 8.28
CA VAL A 385 -28.74 7.50 8.64
C VAL A 385 -27.86 8.41 7.78
N ALA A 386 -28.04 8.42 6.45
CA ALA A 386 -27.27 9.26 5.55
C ALA A 386 -27.43 10.75 5.88
N ASP A 387 -28.65 11.21 6.14
CA ASP A 387 -28.94 12.60 6.48
C ASP A 387 -28.36 12.99 7.85
N ALA A 388 -28.39 12.06 8.81
CA ALA A 388 -27.72 12.25 10.10
C ALA A 388 -26.20 12.35 9.92
N MET A 389 -25.59 11.47 9.12
CA MET A 389 -24.16 11.49 8.84
C MET A 389 -23.72 12.77 8.11
N GLU A 390 -24.46 13.18 7.08
CA GLU A 390 -24.18 14.39 6.30
C GLU A 390 -24.11 15.63 7.20
N LYS A 391 -24.96 15.72 8.23
CA LYS A 391 -24.95 16.84 9.18
C LYS A 391 -23.86 16.72 10.24
N MET A 392 -23.49 15.50 10.61
CA MET A 392 -22.59 15.23 11.74
C MET A 392 -21.11 15.20 11.33
N LEU A 393 -20.82 14.87 10.08
CA LEU A 393 -19.45 14.82 9.57
C LEU A 393 -18.81 16.22 9.61
N PRO A 394 -17.56 16.33 10.08
CA PRO A 394 -16.87 17.61 10.20
C PRO A 394 -16.29 18.08 8.86
N TRP A 395 -17.15 18.31 7.87
CA TRP A 395 -16.75 18.59 6.49
C TRP A 395 -15.75 19.72 6.36
N SER A 396 -15.90 20.83 7.09
CA SER A 396 -15.03 22.00 6.90
C SER A 396 -13.54 21.70 7.13
N ILE A 397 -13.22 20.81 8.08
CA ILE A 397 -11.84 20.48 8.48
C ILE A 397 -11.24 19.28 7.71
N MET A 398 -12.06 18.51 6.98
CA MET A 398 -11.56 17.39 6.19
C MET A 398 -10.74 17.86 4.99
N GLU A 399 -9.70 17.10 4.66
CA GLU A 399 -8.96 17.28 3.41
C GLU A 399 -9.82 16.90 2.19
N PRO A 400 -9.50 17.40 0.99
CA PRO A 400 -10.29 17.12 -0.22
C PRO A 400 -10.51 15.63 -0.55
N SER A 401 -9.49 14.78 -0.41
CA SER A 401 -9.57 13.32 -0.60
C SER A 401 -10.54 12.67 0.37
N GLU A 402 -10.43 13.05 1.64
CA GLU A 402 -11.28 12.58 2.72
C GLU A 402 -12.73 13.01 2.49
N LYS A 403 -12.98 14.26 2.09
CA LYS A 403 -14.33 14.75 1.73
C LYS A 403 -14.95 13.91 0.63
N LEU A 404 -14.20 13.64 -0.44
CA LEU A 404 -14.67 12.83 -1.55
C LEU A 404 -15.04 11.41 -1.07
N PHE A 405 -14.17 10.79 -0.26
CA PHE A 405 -14.43 9.48 0.29
C PHE A 405 -15.71 9.44 1.14
N TRP A 406 -15.86 10.37 2.09
CA TRP A 406 -17.04 10.39 2.95
C TRP A 406 -18.32 10.74 2.21
N ARG A 407 -18.26 11.56 1.16
CA ARG A 407 -19.42 11.82 0.29
C ARG A 407 -19.84 10.58 -0.48
N ASP A 408 -18.89 9.90 -1.12
CA ASP A 408 -19.15 8.62 -1.80
C ASP A 408 -19.74 7.61 -0.81
N TYR A 409 -19.24 7.59 0.44
CA TYR A 409 -19.75 6.72 1.49
C TYR A 409 -21.20 7.06 1.90
N VAL A 410 -21.50 8.33 2.19
CA VAL A 410 -22.85 8.76 2.60
C VAL A 410 -23.86 8.53 1.47
N ASP A 411 -23.47 8.81 0.22
CA ASP A 411 -24.28 8.53 -0.95
C ASP A 411 -24.55 7.03 -1.11
N ALA A 412 -23.54 6.18 -0.90
CA ALA A 412 -23.70 4.74 -0.94
C ALA A 412 -24.47 4.17 0.26
N VAL A 413 -24.50 4.85 1.39
CA VAL A 413 -25.43 4.52 2.49
C VAL A 413 -26.86 4.78 2.03
N ARG A 414 -27.13 5.97 1.48
CA ARG A 414 -28.47 6.41 1.04
C ARG A 414 -29.01 5.54 -0.08
N THR A 415 -28.19 5.27 -1.09
CA THR A 415 -28.52 4.55 -2.32
C THR A 415 -27.40 3.56 -2.64
N PRO A 416 -27.38 2.37 -2.00
CA PRO A 416 -26.35 1.38 -2.24
C PRO A 416 -26.46 0.81 -3.66
N ASN A 417 -25.32 0.58 -4.29
CA ASN A 417 -25.20 -0.16 -5.54
C ASN A 417 -24.52 -1.50 -5.25
N TYR A 418 -25.26 -2.59 -5.49
CA TYR A 418 -24.77 -3.94 -5.27
C TYR A 418 -24.22 -4.62 -6.53
N ASP A 419 -24.20 -3.92 -7.67
CA ASP A 419 -23.58 -4.40 -8.89
C ASP A 419 -22.08 -4.54 -8.67
N ASN A 420 -21.59 -5.79 -8.79
CA ASN A 420 -20.22 -6.15 -8.47
C ASN A 420 -19.80 -5.82 -7.02
N ALA A 421 -20.76 -5.70 -6.10
CA ALA A 421 -20.44 -5.57 -4.68
C ALA A 421 -19.75 -6.84 -4.18
N PRO A 422 -18.58 -6.73 -3.52
CA PRO A 422 -17.85 -7.88 -3.04
C PRO A 422 -18.60 -8.59 -1.90
N ILE A 423 -18.36 -9.89 -1.79
CA ILE A 423 -18.73 -10.70 -0.62
C ILE A 423 -17.49 -10.79 0.27
N LEU A 424 -17.63 -10.31 1.50
CA LEU A 424 -16.55 -10.20 2.48
C LEU A 424 -16.94 -10.89 3.78
N PHE A 425 -15.95 -11.33 4.53
CA PHE A 425 -16.11 -11.91 5.85
C PHE A 425 -15.64 -10.96 6.95
N ARG A 426 -16.24 -11.11 8.13
CA ARG A 426 -15.85 -10.39 9.34
C ARG A 426 -15.94 -11.30 10.56
N GLY A 427 -14.83 -11.42 11.28
CA GLY A 427 -14.83 -11.92 12.65
C GLY A 427 -15.43 -10.90 13.60
N ILE A 428 -16.36 -11.34 14.42
CA ILE A 428 -17.04 -10.54 15.44
C ILE A 428 -16.51 -11.00 16.79
N ASP A 429 -15.76 -10.13 17.45
CA ASP A 429 -15.31 -10.41 18.82
C ASP A 429 -16.43 -10.17 19.85
N LYS A 430 -16.21 -10.66 21.06
CA LYS A 430 -17.09 -10.47 22.22
C LYS A 430 -17.42 -9.01 22.58
N GLN A 431 -16.54 -8.06 22.23
CA GLN A 431 -16.68 -6.64 22.57
C GLN A 431 -17.51 -5.88 21.54
N GLU A 432 -17.79 -6.48 20.37
CA GLU A 432 -18.62 -5.85 19.35
C GLU A 432 -20.08 -5.76 19.77
N LYS A 433 -20.63 -4.54 19.66
CA LYS A 433 -22.04 -4.29 19.94
C LYS A 433 -22.86 -4.46 18.66
N LEU A 434 -23.31 -5.69 18.44
CA LEU A 434 -24.27 -6.00 17.39
C LEU A 434 -25.61 -5.27 17.64
N GLN A 435 -26.14 -4.61 16.62
CA GLN A 435 -27.50 -4.11 16.59
C GLN A 435 -28.44 -5.25 16.20
N ALA A 436 -28.59 -6.21 17.11
CA ALA A 436 -29.26 -7.48 16.84
C ALA A 436 -30.71 -7.29 16.39
N LEU A 437 -31.08 -8.07 15.37
CA LEU A 437 -32.45 -8.36 14.98
C LEU A 437 -32.77 -9.76 15.49
N THR A 438 -33.83 -9.86 16.29
CA THR A 438 -34.27 -11.13 16.87
C THR A 438 -35.62 -11.54 16.31
N ASP A 439 -35.81 -12.85 16.12
CA ASP A 439 -37.12 -13.40 15.80
C ASP A 439 -38.04 -13.46 17.04
N SER A 440 -39.25 -14.00 16.87
CA SER A 440 -40.22 -14.17 17.96
C SER A 440 -39.77 -15.13 19.06
N SER A 441 -38.75 -15.96 18.81
CA SER A 441 -38.13 -16.84 19.81
C SER A 441 -36.98 -16.16 20.56
N GLY A 442 -36.62 -14.92 20.20
CA GLY A 442 -35.49 -14.19 20.77
C GLY A 442 -34.14 -14.59 20.16
N LYS A 443 -34.12 -15.43 19.13
CA LYS A 443 -32.89 -15.83 18.43
C LYS A 443 -32.41 -14.70 17.54
N VAL A 444 -31.11 -14.40 17.57
CA VAL A 444 -30.49 -13.43 16.67
C VAL A 444 -30.49 -13.99 15.24
N ILE A 445 -31.23 -13.34 14.35
CA ILE A 445 -31.37 -13.72 12.93
C ILE A 445 -30.61 -12.78 11.98
N GLY A 446 -30.06 -11.68 12.53
CA GLY A 446 -29.26 -10.71 11.80
C GLY A 446 -28.89 -9.53 12.69
N GLY A 447 -28.32 -8.48 12.12
CA GLY A 447 -28.09 -7.24 12.84
C GLY A 447 -27.13 -6.29 12.13
N GLY A 448 -27.17 -5.03 12.53
CA GLY A 448 -26.20 -4.03 12.07
C GLY A 448 -24.91 -4.10 12.89
N LEU A 449 -23.78 -3.76 12.25
CA LEU A 449 -22.47 -3.71 12.89
C LEU A 449 -22.00 -2.27 12.96
N PHE A 450 -21.32 -1.89 14.04
CA PHE A 450 -20.79 -0.55 14.28
C PHE A 450 -19.30 -0.61 14.53
N SER A 451 -18.56 0.35 13.99
CA SER A 451 -17.13 0.50 14.25
C SER A 451 -16.87 0.66 15.74
N LYS A 452 -15.64 0.32 16.16
CA LYS A 452 -15.25 0.44 17.57
C LYS A 452 -15.42 1.87 18.08
N ARG A 453 -15.28 2.90 17.21
CA ARG A 453 -15.57 4.29 17.57
C ARG A 453 -17.02 4.52 18.04
N LEU A 454 -17.98 3.93 17.33
CA LEU A 454 -19.40 4.07 17.64
C LEU A 454 -19.80 3.22 18.86
N THR A 455 -19.08 2.14 19.14
CA THR A 455 -19.39 1.25 20.26
C THR A 455 -18.66 1.58 21.56
N ALA A 456 -17.52 2.28 21.49
CA ALA A 456 -16.70 2.68 22.64
C ALA A 456 -17.38 3.72 23.54
N GLY A 457 -17.22 3.59 24.86
CA GLY A 457 -17.73 4.53 25.86
C GLY A 457 -19.25 4.56 26.06
N SER A 458 -19.68 5.42 26.99
CA SER A 458 -21.09 5.76 27.25
C SER A 458 -21.58 6.89 26.33
N GLY A 459 -22.90 7.08 26.22
CA GLY A 459 -23.52 8.10 25.37
C GLY A 459 -24.16 7.55 24.09
N SER A 460 -25.02 8.35 23.47
CA SER A 460 -25.71 7.95 22.23
C SER A 460 -24.72 7.82 21.08
N HIS A 461 -25.02 6.93 20.13
CA HIS A 461 -24.15 6.72 18.97
C HIS A 461 -24.04 7.97 18.09
N LEU A 462 -25.11 8.78 18.00
CA LEU A 462 -25.04 10.09 17.34
C LEU A 462 -24.14 11.06 18.12
N PHE A 463 -24.18 11.09 19.45
CA PHE A 463 -23.24 11.91 20.22
C PHE A 463 -21.78 11.54 19.93
N LYS A 464 -21.48 10.24 19.75
CA LYS A 464 -20.14 9.77 19.38
C LYS A 464 -19.69 10.24 17.99
N LEU A 465 -20.63 10.46 17.06
CA LEU A 465 -20.31 11.07 15.77
C LEU A 465 -19.85 12.53 15.90
N LYS A 466 -20.26 13.29 16.94
CA LYS A 466 -19.71 14.64 17.19
C LYS A 466 -18.21 14.60 17.50
N GLY A 467 -17.74 13.51 18.09
CA GLY A 467 -16.33 13.28 18.37
C GLY A 467 -15.54 12.73 17.19
N LEU A 468 -16.08 12.76 15.96
CA LEU A 468 -15.32 12.40 14.76
C LEU A 468 -14.18 13.37 14.47
N VAL A 469 -14.28 14.63 14.90
CA VAL A 469 -13.15 15.59 14.81
C VAL A 469 -11.93 15.02 15.52
N GLU A 470 -12.07 14.63 16.78
CA GLU A 470 -10.98 14.04 17.57
C GLU A 470 -10.50 12.73 16.96
N THR A 471 -11.42 11.92 16.41
CA THR A 471 -11.06 10.71 15.68
C THR A 471 -10.23 11.02 14.46
N PHE A 472 -10.56 12.03 13.66
CA PHE A 472 -9.77 12.39 12.48
C PHE A 472 -8.45 13.06 12.84
N GLU A 473 -8.42 13.86 13.91
CA GLU A 473 -7.16 14.40 14.44
C GLU A 473 -6.25 13.29 14.96
N THR A 474 -6.80 12.25 15.60
CA THR A 474 -6.01 11.16 16.15
C THR A 474 -5.62 10.15 15.07
N PHE A 475 -6.55 9.70 14.25
CA PHE A 475 -6.32 8.67 13.24
C PHE A 475 -5.82 9.23 11.92
N GLY A 476 -6.19 10.44 11.53
CA GLY A 476 -5.75 11.06 10.28
C GLY A 476 -4.33 11.65 10.33
N THR A 477 -3.68 11.67 11.49
CA THR A 477 -2.32 12.19 11.69
C THR A 477 -1.37 11.11 12.21
N ASP A 478 -0.18 11.47 12.70
CA ASP A 478 0.76 10.54 13.36
C ASP A 478 0.29 10.11 14.77
N GLY A 479 -1.01 10.24 15.08
CA GLY A 479 -1.57 9.78 16.34
C GLY A 479 -1.55 10.82 17.44
N VAL A 480 -1.31 10.33 18.66
CA VAL A 480 -1.13 11.16 19.85
C VAL A 480 0.36 11.40 20.03
N ASN A 481 0.78 12.66 20.09
CA ASN A 481 2.13 13.01 20.50
C ASN A 481 2.36 12.46 21.91
N THR A 482 3.25 11.48 22.04
CA THR A 482 3.50 10.73 23.28
C THR A 482 4.03 11.62 24.40
N THR A 483 4.76 12.69 24.07
CA THR A 483 5.28 13.67 25.03
C THR A 483 4.18 14.62 25.51
N ALA A 484 3.33 15.11 24.62
CA ALA A 484 2.29 16.08 24.95
C ALA A 484 0.96 15.45 25.39
N LYS A 485 0.78 14.14 25.18
CA LYS A 485 -0.49 13.41 25.34
C LYS A 485 -1.67 14.07 24.61
N LYS A 486 -1.38 14.70 23.46
CA LYS A 486 -2.36 15.41 22.63
C LYS A 486 -2.27 14.92 21.20
N ALA A 487 -3.40 14.87 20.50
CA ALA A 487 -3.44 14.59 19.08
C ALA A 487 -2.52 15.58 18.33
N VAL A 488 -1.84 15.08 17.29
CA VAL A 488 -1.04 15.96 16.44
C VAL A 488 -1.99 16.91 15.73
N SER A 489 -1.75 18.21 15.86
CA SER A 489 -2.61 19.21 15.24
C SER A 489 -2.62 19.08 13.71
N PRO A 490 -3.77 19.26 13.05
CA PRO A 490 -3.87 19.27 11.58
C PRO A 490 -2.99 20.34 10.93
N LEU A 491 -2.69 21.41 11.69
CA LEU A 491 -1.73 22.43 11.31
C LEU A 491 -0.33 21.86 11.08
N ASN A 492 0.10 20.87 11.85
CA ASN A 492 1.42 20.25 11.74
C ASN A 492 1.38 19.05 10.80
N GLN A 493 0.22 18.41 10.67
CA GLN A 493 0.04 17.27 9.78
C GLN A 493 -1.40 17.20 9.29
N PRO A 494 -1.68 17.49 8.01
CA PRO A 494 -3.03 17.36 7.47
C PRO A 494 -3.56 15.93 7.63
N HIS A 495 -4.88 15.81 7.78
CA HIS A 495 -5.54 14.51 7.83
C HIS A 495 -5.39 13.78 6.50
N THR A 496 -5.03 12.51 6.53
CA THR A 496 -5.06 11.67 5.33
C THR A 496 -5.80 10.38 5.61
N LEU A 497 -6.56 9.88 4.63
CA LEU A 497 -7.18 8.55 4.72
C LEU A 497 -6.09 7.50 4.92
N THR A 498 -4.94 7.68 4.27
CA THR A 498 -3.77 6.83 4.44
C THR A 498 -3.36 6.70 5.90
N LYS A 499 -3.24 7.82 6.64
CA LYS A 499 -2.94 7.77 8.07
C LYS A 499 -4.06 7.11 8.87
N MET A 500 -5.33 7.35 8.53
CA MET A 500 -6.44 6.68 9.21
C MET A 500 -6.36 5.16 9.08
N MET A 501 -5.99 4.66 7.90
CA MET A 501 -5.78 3.24 7.64
C MET A 501 -4.57 2.69 8.41
N MET A 502 -3.44 3.40 8.40
CA MET A 502 -2.23 3.00 9.16
C MET A 502 -2.53 2.91 10.65
N ASN A 503 -3.17 3.93 11.21
CA ASN A 503 -3.50 3.99 12.63
C ASN A 503 -4.59 2.98 13.01
N HIS A 504 -5.50 2.66 12.09
CA HIS A 504 -6.47 1.60 12.32
C HIS A 504 -5.80 0.23 12.43
N ALA A 505 -4.87 -0.09 11.54
CA ALA A 505 -4.11 -1.34 11.61
C ALA A 505 -3.27 -1.43 12.90
N ALA A 506 -2.69 -0.32 13.35
CA ALA A 506 -1.91 -0.29 14.59
C ALA A 506 -2.78 -0.36 15.85
N ASN A 507 -3.92 0.33 15.84
CA ASN A 507 -4.85 0.38 16.96
C ASN A 507 -6.29 0.55 16.45
N PRO A 508 -7.05 -0.54 16.27
CA PRO A 508 -8.42 -0.45 15.78
C PRO A 508 -9.38 0.20 16.79
N GLN A 509 -8.97 0.36 18.06
CA GLN A 509 -9.82 0.96 19.10
C GLN A 509 -9.99 2.47 18.86
N GLY A 510 -11.24 2.89 18.62
CA GLY A 510 -11.55 4.28 18.31
C GLY A 510 -11.45 4.64 16.82
N SER A 511 -11.04 3.68 15.97
CA SER A 511 -11.08 3.84 14.52
C SER A 511 -12.52 3.97 14.02
N PRO A 512 -12.77 4.80 12.99
CA PRO A 512 -14.07 4.87 12.34
C PRO A 512 -14.34 3.65 11.45
N PHE A 513 -13.39 2.74 11.26
CA PHE A 513 -13.51 1.60 10.34
C PHE A 513 -13.87 0.27 11.02
N LEU A 514 -14.39 -0.64 10.19
CA LEU A 514 -14.64 -2.05 10.44
C LEU A 514 -13.75 -2.86 9.48
N SER A 515 -12.83 -3.67 10.01
CA SER A 515 -12.03 -4.62 9.24
C SER A 515 -12.87 -5.74 8.64
N LEU A 516 -12.81 -5.89 7.32
CA LEU A 516 -13.37 -6.98 6.55
C LEU A 516 -12.24 -7.67 5.78
N THR A 517 -12.46 -8.88 5.30
CA THR A 517 -11.47 -9.60 4.48
C THR A 517 -12.17 -10.53 3.51
N PHE A 518 -11.50 -10.87 2.41
CA PHE A 518 -11.94 -11.95 1.52
C PHE A 518 -11.53 -13.33 2.05
N ASP A 519 -10.59 -13.38 2.99
CA ASP A 519 -10.09 -14.61 3.57
C ASP A 519 -10.91 -15.01 4.80
N LEU A 520 -11.69 -16.06 4.65
CA LEU A 520 -12.51 -16.61 5.73
C LEU A 520 -11.67 -17.03 6.94
N GLN A 521 -10.46 -17.57 6.73
CA GLN A 521 -9.60 -18.02 7.81
C GLN A 521 -9.14 -16.83 8.67
N VAL A 522 -8.78 -15.72 8.02
CA VAL A 522 -8.45 -14.46 8.72
C VAL A 522 -9.64 -13.99 9.55
N ALA A 523 -10.84 -13.92 8.95
CA ALA A 523 -12.05 -13.52 9.68
C ALA A 523 -12.39 -14.48 10.84
N TYR A 524 -12.19 -15.79 10.65
CA TYR A 524 -12.40 -16.81 11.66
C TYR A 524 -11.49 -16.61 12.86
N ASN A 525 -10.21 -16.27 12.66
CA ASN A 525 -9.26 -15.97 13.75
C ASN A 525 -9.68 -14.76 14.61
N PHE A 526 -10.46 -13.83 14.05
CA PHE A 526 -11.01 -12.69 14.78
C PHE A 526 -12.38 -12.97 15.44
N SER A 527 -12.98 -14.16 15.21
CA SER A 527 -14.34 -14.51 15.69
C SER A 527 -14.42 -14.92 17.17
N THR A 528 -13.50 -14.44 18.01
CA THR A 528 -13.29 -14.95 19.37
C THR A 528 -14.39 -14.55 20.37
N GLY A 529 -14.93 -15.56 21.06
CA GLY A 529 -15.86 -15.40 22.19
C GLY A 529 -15.17 -15.36 23.57
N ASP A 530 -15.95 -15.02 24.60
CA ASP A 530 -15.62 -15.23 26.01
C ASP A 530 -15.58 -16.71 26.38
N SER A 531 -14.97 -17.01 27.52
CA SER A 531 -15.10 -18.32 28.14
C SER A 531 -16.39 -18.40 28.96
N ILE A 532 -17.11 -19.51 28.81
CA ILE A 532 -18.24 -19.85 29.67
C ILE A 532 -17.67 -20.61 30.87
N THR A 533 -17.91 -20.11 32.07
CA THR A 533 -17.54 -20.80 33.31
C THR A 533 -18.79 -21.39 33.97
N ALA A 534 -18.73 -22.67 34.32
CA ALA A 534 -19.79 -23.39 35.02
C ALA A 534 -19.20 -24.30 36.12
N GLU A 535 -19.97 -24.55 37.17
CA GLU A 535 -19.58 -25.43 38.28
C GLU A 535 -19.82 -26.91 37.94
N SER A 536 -20.65 -27.20 36.94
CA SER A 536 -20.94 -28.57 36.48
C SER A 536 -21.34 -28.62 35.00
N PRO A 537 -21.23 -29.80 34.36
CA PRO A 537 -21.72 -30.00 32.98
C PRO A 537 -23.21 -29.66 32.79
N ALA A 538 -24.05 -29.94 33.79
CA ALA A 538 -25.48 -29.64 33.74
C ALA A 538 -25.75 -28.12 33.74
N GLN A 539 -24.99 -27.35 34.53
CA GLN A 539 -25.08 -25.90 34.52
C GLN A 539 -24.56 -25.32 33.20
N LEU A 540 -23.48 -25.87 32.65
CA LEU A 540 -22.96 -25.47 31.34
C LEU A 540 -24.05 -25.60 30.27
N ALA A 541 -24.72 -26.76 30.18
CA ALA A 541 -25.82 -26.99 29.24
C ALA A 541 -26.98 -25.98 29.39
N LYS A 542 -27.23 -25.47 30.60
CA LYS A 542 -28.25 -24.46 30.87
C LYS A 542 -27.83 -23.04 30.41
N ILE A 543 -26.56 -22.69 30.54
CA ILE A 543 -26.03 -21.35 30.22
C ILE A 543 -25.68 -21.22 28.73
N THR A 544 -25.23 -22.30 28.09
CA THR A 544 -24.77 -22.27 26.69
C THR A 544 -25.79 -21.64 25.74
N PRO A 545 -27.10 -21.97 25.74
CA PRO A 545 -28.05 -21.36 24.80
C PRO A 545 -28.16 -19.83 24.92
N SER A 546 -28.16 -19.28 26.14
CA SER A 546 -28.23 -17.82 26.31
C SER A 546 -26.92 -17.15 25.96
N PHE A 547 -25.78 -17.79 26.26
CA PHE A 547 -24.46 -17.31 25.86
C PHE A 547 -24.32 -17.24 24.33
N LEU A 548 -24.72 -18.29 23.61
CA LEU A 548 -24.65 -18.37 22.16
C LEU A 548 -25.52 -17.33 21.44
N ASN A 549 -26.56 -16.82 22.11
CA ASN A 549 -27.40 -15.74 21.60
C ASN A 549 -26.90 -14.34 22.02
N SER A 550 -25.83 -14.27 22.81
CA SER A 550 -25.23 -13.02 23.27
C SER A 550 -24.09 -12.57 22.36
N ASN A 551 -23.65 -11.32 22.50
CA ASN A 551 -22.42 -10.89 21.83
C ASN A 551 -21.17 -11.52 22.43
N ALA A 552 -21.22 -11.95 23.69
CA ALA A 552 -20.08 -12.55 24.38
C ALA A 552 -19.59 -13.84 23.70
N SER A 553 -20.42 -14.54 22.93
CA SER A 553 -19.99 -15.74 22.20
C SER A 553 -19.11 -15.46 20.99
N GLY A 554 -18.87 -14.21 20.62
CA GLY A 554 -18.24 -13.88 19.33
C GLY A 554 -19.10 -14.37 18.16
N GLY A 555 -18.52 -14.41 16.95
CA GLY A 555 -19.19 -14.92 15.76
C GLY A 555 -18.54 -14.50 14.45
N LEU A 556 -19.20 -14.83 13.35
CA LEU A 556 -18.71 -14.52 12.01
C LEU A 556 -19.86 -14.04 11.12
N ALA A 557 -19.59 -13.00 10.34
CA ALA A 557 -20.54 -12.43 9.40
C ALA A 557 -20.03 -12.55 7.95
N THR A 558 -20.95 -12.88 7.04
CA THR A 558 -20.79 -12.76 5.59
C THR A 558 -21.55 -11.52 5.14
N ILE A 559 -20.86 -10.60 4.48
CA ILE A 559 -21.34 -9.26 4.19
C ILE A 559 -21.28 -9.00 2.68
N ARG A 560 -22.34 -8.41 2.12
CA ARG A 560 -22.34 -7.81 0.79
C ARG A 560 -22.56 -6.32 0.93
N ILE A 561 -21.60 -5.53 0.48
CA ILE A 561 -21.58 -4.09 0.71
C ILE A 561 -21.13 -3.34 -0.55
N ASP A 562 -21.73 -2.18 -0.79
CA ASP A 562 -21.34 -1.30 -1.89
C ASP A 562 -19.84 -0.94 -1.80
N LYS A 563 -19.11 -1.17 -2.89
CA LYS A 563 -17.68 -0.91 -3.00
C LYS A 563 -17.28 0.54 -2.69
N ARG A 564 -18.18 1.51 -2.90
CA ARG A 564 -17.95 2.92 -2.57
C ARG A 564 -17.72 3.14 -1.08
N ARG A 565 -18.28 2.25 -0.25
CA ARG A 565 -18.16 2.27 1.23
C ARG A 565 -16.91 1.57 1.76
N LEU A 566 -16.11 0.99 0.86
CA LEU A 566 -14.91 0.24 1.16
C LEU A 566 -13.65 1.03 0.80
N ILE A 567 -12.60 0.83 1.59
CA ILE A 567 -11.22 1.21 1.26
C ILE A 567 -10.32 0.00 1.50
N THR A 568 -9.48 -0.34 0.54
CA THR A 568 -8.43 -1.35 0.72
C THR A 568 -7.33 -0.83 1.64
N ASN A 569 -7.01 -1.53 2.73
CA ASN A 569 -5.92 -1.14 3.63
C ASN A 569 -4.55 -1.59 3.12
N SER A 570 -4.08 -0.94 2.06
CA SER A 570 -2.78 -1.24 1.46
C SER A 570 -1.57 -0.75 2.25
N VAL A 571 -1.80 -0.05 3.37
CA VAL A 571 -0.76 0.49 4.24
C VAL A 571 -0.70 -0.24 5.58
N SER A 572 -1.52 -1.29 5.75
CA SER A 572 -1.41 -2.23 6.86
C SER A 572 -0.06 -2.95 6.84
N GLY A 573 0.41 -3.37 8.02
CA GLY A 573 1.62 -4.18 8.14
C GLY A 573 1.35 -5.66 7.96
N PHE A 574 0.07 -6.01 7.91
CA PHE A 574 -0.43 -7.36 7.86
C PHE A 574 -0.88 -7.66 6.43
N ALA A 575 0.08 -7.76 5.51
CA ALA A 575 -0.19 -7.96 4.08
C ALA A 575 -1.02 -9.22 3.79
N SER A 576 -0.87 -10.25 4.63
CA SER A 576 -1.62 -11.51 4.54
C SER A 576 -3.09 -11.38 4.95
N GLU A 577 -3.51 -10.31 5.64
CA GLU A 577 -4.91 -10.17 6.08
C GLU A 577 -5.84 -9.75 4.94
N VAL A 578 -5.28 -9.19 3.84
CA VAL A 578 -6.02 -8.67 2.69
C VAL A 578 -7.16 -7.74 3.18
N GLU A 579 -6.83 -6.88 4.14
CA GLU A 579 -7.80 -6.12 4.92
C GLU A 579 -8.52 -5.06 4.07
N VAL A 580 -9.85 -5.11 4.10
CA VAL A 580 -10.74 -4.14 3.47
C VAL A 580 -11.54 -3.44 4.55
N LEU A 581 -11.54 -2.11 4.55
CA LEU A 581 -12.16 -1.29 5.58
C LEU A 581 -13.54 -0.82 5.15
N ALA A 582 -14.58 -1.26 5.87
CA ALA A 582 -15.88 -0.64 5.78
C ALA A 582 -15.98 0.52 6.77
N SER A 583 -16.53 1.65 6.33
CA SER A 583 -16.64 2.83 7.19
C SER A 583 -17.87 2.81 8.10
N MET A 584 -17.65 3.18 9.36
CA MET A 584 -18.59 3.44 10.47
C MET A 584 -19.58 2.32 10.83
N LEU A 585 -20.37 1.81 9.90
CA LEU A 585 -21.43 0.86 10.17
C LEU A 585 -21.74 -0.04 8.96
N ILE A 586 -22.40 -1.15 9.24
CA ILE A 586 -22.97 -2.09 8.25
C ILE A 586 -24.44 -2.28 8.62
N PHE A 587 -25.31 -2.23 7.62
CA PHE A 587 -26.75 -2.38 7.82
C PHE A 587 -27.15 -3.87 7.90
N PRO A 588 -28.26 -4.19 8.60
CA PRO A 588 -28.77 -5.54 8.65
C PRO A 588 -29.01 -6.22 7.30
N ASP A 589 -29.45 -5.46 6.27
CA ASP A 589 -29.67 -5.98 4.91
C ASP A 589 -28.36 -6.33 4.17
N GLU A 590 -27.23 -5.77 4.59
CA GLU A 590 -25.89 -6.07 4.06
C GLU A 590 -25.27 -7.32 4.69
N VAL A 591 -25.78 -7.74 5.86
CA VAL A 591 -25.34 -8.97 6.53
C VAL A 591 -26.15 -10.16 5.99
N LEU A 592 -25.52 -10.92 5.11
CA LEU A 592 -26.15 -12.06 4.44
C LEU A 592 -26.28 -13.27 5.37
N LEU A 593 -25.22 -13.56 6.13
CA LEU A 593 -25.17 -14.65 7.11
C LEU A 593 -24.46 -14.15 8.37
N LEU A 594 -24.99 -14.49 9.54
CA LEU A 594 -24.40 -14.22 10.84
C LEU A 594 -24.52 -15.47 11.71
N GLU A 595 -23.40 -16.01 12.16
CA GLU A 595 -23.35 -17.13 13.10
C GLU A 595 -22.63 -16.71 14.37
N LYS A 596 -23.20 -17.04 15.52
CA LYS A 596 -22.69 -16.70 16.85
C LYS A 596 -22.15 -17.94 17.56
N GLY A 597 -21.09 -17.76 18.35
CA GLY A 597 -20.49 -18.84 19.13
C GLY A 597 -20.00 -19.97 18.24
N ILE A 598 -19.30 -19.60 17.18
CA ILE A 598 -18.60 -20.51 16.28
C ILE A 598 -17.46 -21.21 17.03
N GLU A 599 -16.78 -20.44 17.88
CA GLU A 599 -15.74 -20.92 18.77
C GLU A 599 -15.78 -20.22 20.12
N TYR A 600 -15.74 -21.01 21.20
CA TYR A 600 -15.65 -20.50 22.57
C TYR A 600 -15.00 -21.53 23.49
N TYR A 601 -14.58 -21.09 24.67
CA TYR A 601 -14.01 -21.98 25.68
C TYR A 601 -15.05 -22.29 26.75
N THR A 602 -15.05 -23.53 27.22
CA THR A 602 -15.81 -23.94 28.39
C THR A 602 -14.85 -24.24 29.53
N LYS A 603 -15.23 -23.82 30.74
CA LYS A 603 -14.46 -24.02 31.96
C LYS A 603 -15.38 -24.68 32.97
N THR A 604 -15.09 -25.93 33.30
CA THR A 604 -15.83 -26.69 34.31
C THR A 604 -14.92 -26.99 35.49
N GLN A 605 -15.38 -26.72 36.71
CA GLN A 605 -14.65 -27.11 37.91
C GLN A 605 -14.64 -28.63 38.03
N ASP A 606 -13.46 -29.23 38.24
CA ASP A 606 -13.37 -30.66 38.50
C ASP A 606 -13.78 -30.93 39.94
N ASN A 607 -14.84 -31.71 40.12
CA ASN A 607 -15.39 -32.04 41.44
C ASN A 607 -14.42 -32.90 42.28
N ASN A 608 -13.36 -33.43 41.67
CA ASN A 608 -12.49 -34.43 42.31
C ASN A 608 -11.15 -33.89 42.82
N ALA A 609 -10.80 -32.62 42.61
CA ALA A 609 -9.53 -32.07 43.11
C ALA A 609 -9.56 -30.56 43.37
N ALA A 610 -8.97 -30.16 44.49
CA ALA A 610 -8.85 -28.79 45.03
C ALA A 610 -8.69 -27.66 43.99
N GLY A 611 -9.81 -27.14 43.47
CA GLY A 611 -9.83 -25.95 42.62
C GLY A 611 -9.30 -26.13 41.19
N ASN A 612 -9.13 -27.37 40.70
CA ASN A 612 -8.70 -27.60 39.32
C ASN A 612 -9.86 -27.36 38.34
N TYR A 613 -9.55 -26.76 37.20
CA TYR A 613 -10.51 -26.51 36.13
C TYR A 613 -10.10 -27.25 34.86
N ARG A 614 -11.08 -27.85 34.18
CA ARG A 614 -10.91 -28.35 32.82
C ARG A 614 -11.35 -27.27 31.84
N PHE A 615 -10.44 -26.91 30.93
CA PHE A 615 -10.72 -26.03 29.80
C PHE A 615 -10.93 -26.86 28.55
N GLU A 616 -12.03 -26.64 27.85
CA GLU A 616 -12.32 -27.31 26.58
C GLU A 616 -12.75 -26.28 25.55
N GLN A 617 -12.00 -26.21 24.46
CA GLN A 617 -12.33 -25.41 23.28
C GLN A 617 -13.47 -26.10 22.54
N VAL A 618 -14.56 -25.38 22.32
CA VAL A 618 -15.74 -25.87 21.62
C VAL A 618 -15.81 -25.19 20.26
N LYS A 619 -15.40 -25.92 19.21
CA LYS A 619 -15.55 -25.52 17.81
C LYS A 619 -16.91 -26.01 17.30
N ARG A 620 -17.92 -25.15 17.30
CA ARG A 620 -19.30 -25.50 16.88
C ARG A 620 -19.46 -25.57 15.37
N MET A 621 -18.61 -24.87 14.63
CA MET A 621 -18.65 -24.82 13.19
C MET A 621 -17.23 -24.61 12.65
N THR A 622 -16.79 -25.45 11.71
CA THR A 622 -15.51 -25.24 11.02
C THR A 622 -15.65 -24.14 9.95
N GLU A 623 -14.51 -23.66 9.47
CA GLU A 623 -14.38 -22.73 8.36
C GLU A 623 -15.12 -23.27 7.12
N GLU A 624 -14.92 -24.55 6.78
CA GLU A 624 -15.58 -25.21 5.64
C GLU A 624 -17.09 -25.29 5.83
N GLN A 625 -17.55 -25.66 7.03
CA GLN A 625 -18.98 -25.73 7.34
C GLN A 625 -19.65 -24.36 7.27
N TYR A 626 -18.98 -23.32 7.77
CA TYR A 626 -19.47 -21.95 7.65
C TYR A 626 -19.50 -21.53 6.18
N TYR A 627 -18.45 -21.81 5.41
CA TYR A 627 -18.35 -21.42 4.01
C TYR A 627 -19.41 -22.08 3.13
N GLU A 628 -19.65 -23.39 3.29
CA GLU A 628 -20.71 -24.11 2.58
C GLU A 628 -22.08 -23.48 2.85
N LYS A 629 -22.34 -23.12 4.11
CA LYS A 629 -23.56 -22.40 4.50
C LYS A 629 -23.61 -21.00 3.89
N ALA A 630 -22.52 -20.26 3.93
CA ALA A 630 -22.40 -18.92 3.35
C ALA A 630 -22.66 -18.95 1.84
N ARG A 631 -22.05 -19.89 1.10
CA ARG A 631 -22.25 -20.07 -0.34
C ARG A 631 -23.72 -20.29 -0.69
N SER A 632 -24.39 -21.18 0.04
CA SER A 632 -25.83 -21.43 -0.13
C SER A 632 -26.67 -20.18 0.13
N VAL A 633 -26.45 -19.50 1.26
CA VAL A 633 -27.21 -18.30 1.64
C VAL A 633 -26.95 -17.12 0.70
N VAL A 634 -25.70 -16.92 0.27
CA VAL A 634 -25.32 -15.89 -0.69
C VAL A 634 -26.03 -16.11 -2.02
N TYR A 635 -26.00 -17.32 -2.56
CA TYR A 635 -26.71 -17.65 -3.80
C TYR A 635 -28.22 -17.41 -3.65
N GLN A 636 -28.84 -17.89 -2.58
CA GLN A 636 -30.28 -17.72 -2.34
C GLN A 636 -30.69 -16.25 -2.22
N LYS A 637 -29.91 -15.41 -1.53
CA LYS A 637 -30.24 -14.01 -1.28
C LYS A 637 -29.86 -13.07 -2.42
N THR A 638 -28.87 -13.43 -3.23
CA THR A 638 -28.23 -12.48 -4.16
C THR A 638 -28.09 -12.98 -5.59
N GLY A 639 -28.25 -14.28 -5.83
CA GLY A 639 -27.94 -14.93 -7.11
C GLY A 639 -26.44 -15.05 -7.40
N VAL A 640 -25.56 -14.52 -6.54
CA VAL A 640 -24.11 -14.60 -6.72
C VAL A 640 -23.64 -16.02 -6.36
N VAL A 641 -22.91 -16.64 -7.28
CA VAL A 641 -22.26 -17.94 -7.07
C VAL A 641 -20.85 -17.68 -6.52
N LEU A 642 -20.60 -18.08 -5.27
CA LEU A 642 -19.25 -18.06 -4.72
C LEU A 642 -18.41 -19.22 -5.26
N PRO A 643 -17.06 -19.10 -5.26
CA PRO A 643 -16.15 -20.20 -5.55
C PRO A 643 -16.40 -21.43 -4.69
N GLN A 644 -15.91 -22.58 -5.12
CA GLN A 644 -16.22 -23.85 -4.45
C GLN A 644 -15.60 -23.90 -3.05
N THR A 645 -14.41 -23.31 -2.89
CA THR A 645 -13.68 -23.25 -1.63
C THR A 645 -13.46 -21.80 -1.18
N TYR A 646 -13.27 -21.57 0.13
CA TYR A 646 -12.99 -20.22 0.64
C TYR A 646 -11.59 -19.75 0.27
N GLN A 647 -10.65 -20.67 0.03
CA GLN A 647 -9.30 -20.37 -0.43
C GLN A 647 -9.32 -19.81 -1.86
N GLU A 648 -10.16 -20.36 -2.75
CA GLU A 648 -10.37 -19.78 -4.09
C GLU A 648 -10.95 -18.36 -4.01
N LEU A 649 -11.91 -18.13 -3.11
CA LEU A 649 -12.46 -16.79 -2.88
C LEU A 649 -11.41 -15.84 -2.31
N ALA A 650 -10.55 -16.30 -1.39
CA ALA A 650 -9.45 -15.52 -0.85
C ALA A 650 -8.44 -15.15 -1.96
N GLN A 651 -8.08 -16.09 -2.85
CA GLN A 651 -7.20 -15.82 -4.00
C GLN A 651 -7.80 -14.79 -4.97
N GLN A 652 -9.09 -14.90 -5.29
CA GLN A 652 -9.81 -13.89 -6.08
C GLN A 652 -9.86 -12.54 -5.34
N GLY A 653 -10.03 -12.58 -4.03
CA GLY A 653 -10.01 -11.44 -3.13
C GLY A 653 -8.67 -10.72 -3.10
N THR A 654 -7.56 -11.44 -3.10
CA THR A 654 -6.20 -10.87 -3.21
C THR A 654 -6.04 -10.08 -4.50
N LYS A 655 -6.55 -10.61 -5.63
CA LYS A 655 -6.59 -9.85 -6.89
C LYS A 655 -7.44 -8.58 -6.76
N ALA A 656 -8.64 -8.70 -6.20
CA ALA A 656 -9.54 -7.57 -5.99
C ALA A 656 -8.96 -6.51 -5.03
N PHE A 657 -8.20 -6.93 -4.02
CA PHE A 657 -7.47 -6.06 -3.11
C PHE A 657 -6.44 -5.22 -3.87
N PHE A 658 -5.64 -5.84 -4.74
CA PHE A 658 -4.71 -5.12 -5.60
C PHE A 658 -5.40 -4.22 -6.63
N ASP A 659 -6.60 -4.57 -7.09
CA ASP A 659 -7.39 -3.66 -7.92
C ASP A 659 -7.95 -2.47 -7.11
N GLY A 660 -8.21 -2.66 -5.83
CA GLY A 660 -8.59 -1.60 -4.88
C GLY A 660 -7.51 -0.52 -4.70
N LEU A 661 -6.23 -0.85 -4.91
CA LEU A 661 -5.16 0.15 -5.00
C LEU A 661 -5.36 1.10 -6.18
N ASN A 662 -5.73 0.54 -7.34
CA ASN A 662 -6.03 1.34 -8.53
C ASN A 662 -7.29 2.19 -8.29
N ASP A 663 -8.28 1.67 -7.56
CA ASP A 663 -9.46 2.44 -7.17
C ASP A 663 -9.09 3.63 -6.27
N MET A 664 -8.15 3.45 -5.34
CA MET A 664 -7.70 4.56 -4.51
C MET A 664 -6.95 5.62 -5.33
N GLU A 665 -6.09 5.20 -6.26
CA GLU A 665 -5.46 6.12 -7.21
C GLU A 665 -6.51 6.86 -8.05
N ALA A 666 -7.52 6.14 -8.56
CA ALA A 666 -8.63 6.73 -9.31
C ALA A 666 -9.44 7.73 -8.46
N ARG A 667 -9.66 7.45 -7.17
CA ARG A 667 -10.27 8.40 -6.22
C ARG A 667 -9.41 9.64 -6.06
N LEU A 668 -8.11 9.49 -5.80
CA LEU A 668 -7.19 10.63 -5.66
C LEU A 668 -7.18 11.53 -6.91
N ARG A 669 -7.31 10.95 -8.10
CA ARG A 669 -7.44 11.72 -9.35
C ARG A 669 -8.73 12.53 -9.43
N ARG A 670 -9.85 12.03 -8.87
CA ARG A 670 -11.14 12.76 -8.82
C ARG A 670 -11.11 13.95 -7.85
N VAL A 671 -10.16 13.98 -6.91
CA VAL A 671 -10.04 15.05 -5.90
C VAL A 671 -9.79 16.41 -6.55
N ASN A 672 -9.06 16.45 -7.67
CA ASN A 672 -8.86 17.67 -8.45
C ASN A 672 -9.44 17.52 -9.87
N PRO A 673 -10.69 17.98 -10.12
CA PRO A 673 -11.32 17.87 -11.43
C PRO A 673 -10.62 18.71 -12.52
N ASN A 674 -9.80 19.69 -12.13
CA ASN A 674 -9.08 20.60 -13.03
C ASN A 674 -7.68 20.11 -13.41
N GLN A 675 -7.17 19.05 -12.76
CA GLN A 675 -5.98 18.38 -13.24
C GLN A 675 -6.39 17.41 -14.36
N PRO A 676 -5.82 17.54 -15.57
CA PRO A 676 -6.04 16.54 -16.61
C PRO A 676 -5.65 15.17 -16.04
N LEU A 677 -6.43 14.15 -16.36
CA LEU A 677 -6.14 12.75 -16.03
C LEU A 677 -4.70 12.43 -16.45
N ILE A 678 -3.75 12.49 -15.52
CA ILE A 678 -2.40 11.98 -15.80
C ILE A 678 -2.54 10.45 -15.74
N CYS A 679 -2.76 9.89 -16.94
CA CYS A 679 -2.68 8.50 -17.37
C CYS A 679 -3.81 7.52 -17.01
N SER A 680 -4.85 7.45 -17.87
CA SER A 680 -5.23 6.19 -18.56
C SER A 680 -6.48 6.23 -19.47
N LYS A 681 -7.09 7.39 -19.78
CA LYS A 681 -8.17 7.48 -20.79
C LYS A 681 -7.87 8.47 -21.91
N VAL A 682 -6.85 8.14 -22.70
CA VAL A 682 -6.68 8.48 -24.13
C VAL A 682 -5.88 7.28 -24.65
N PHE A 683 -6.46 6.23 -25.20
CA PHE A 683 -7.15 6.20 -26.49
C PHE A 683 -8.26 5.13 -26.50
N GLN A 684 -9.43 5.51 -27.03
CA GLN A 684 -10.28 4.62 -27.82
C GLN A 684 -9.59 4.31 -29.15
#